data_AF-A0A8H3ARB0-F1
#
_entry.id   AF-A0A8H3ARB0-F1
#
_cell.length_a   1.000
_cell.length_b   1.000
_cell.length_c   1.000
_cell.angle_alpha   90.00
_cell.angle_beta   90.00
_cell.angle_gamma   90.00
#
_symmetry.space_group_name_H-M   'P 1'
#
loop_
_entity.id
_entity.type
_entity.pdbx_description
1 polymer ?
#
loop_
_entity_poly.entity_id
_entity_poly.type
_entity_poly.pdbx_seq_one_letter_code
_entity_poly.pdbx_strand_id
1 'polypeptide(L)'
;SNDKLPRYEKEDVQSATPDDAQKSKAAERVQDDTSLGLSGSDNEPWEKPMRDSWDIMMKTMRLGDFHSDPLKQAINRIVNQTEEDKSNLPGNRALVLDVLAELQGIIQQLFQHTGDLEYLSFHIRCCTRALDLGLLSDANTIGWLNNLGISFWTRSRHLGQSSDLDAALDHFIRAIGLLPQDSHLLPGILQNIGNCYLQRFQYRGATEDLNLALENHQKAMSLTLNETPEMANILNGFSVILQQRYDILGDEQDLDHALEYQKKSVALTKLGDHDMPGRLGNLGVSYKARFQRLGEVDDINNAIESFSKAFNLTPRNHPTAVSLHKNLADSYHFRYARLGDLDDVNKAVELHNQVVAATPRNHPNLLGRFISLGASHTTRYQRLGNDDDLSAAIEAHRQALLLTPDNQPQRPQYKYLLTAAISYQMRFNSHGIIEDIDSSISYLHEALALTSGGHILRPGLLDTLGGAYFRRHSRLHKLKDLDESINWHEQAVALSTDSVGNLPVYLANLGASYASRFDIQGDLKDMDKAIDCGLRALNLLPEQHASTSSLLGNLGSAYGIRFRRSQQQTDIDGAIDYLTKALSLVPEGGVTKPSILNDLAISYLERYDYQNQLDDLELAIKFQLSSISLAPKEHPTVPVLLNALGGLYLRHHEHQHDDTSLEKSFESFRDSAQHPTGDPYLKFRSAFAWAQFASTKSRSQYEQMNAYRTAMGLVPQMLTLAAARIDEQFSELRKVGDLAVAATAVAIATEDYDQAIEWLEQGRSMVWNHMLQLQVPLDQLYSVSPTLASRLQELSRELHQATLRKSKAFDEALHPLTPEQSAQRHRRISEEYGRLVNQTRRIPGFERFLELPKSSDLIHAARGGPLVIVNVDKLRCDALAITSDHKTKLHIPLPNLTYRKVKDSQDKMRISLQKQGIRSRHIFMESDSESLEQDELAEVLAFLWRDLVEPILEALKLSPRSGADDLPHITWCATGALSFLPIHAAGDYEHHDSKLFNYAISSYTPTLSALLVSSYGPHATPIKKGILAIGQAHSKAWVY
;
A
#
# COMPACT_ATOMS: atom_id res chain seq x y z
N SER A 1 -67.04 -4.29 14.65
CA SER A 1 -66.67 -5.11 13.47
C SER A 1 -65.46 -5.93 13.88
N ASN A 2 -65.55 -7.23 14.15
CA ASN A 2 -66.03 -8.32 13.28
C ASN A 2 -65.35 -8.23 11.91
N ASP A 3 -64.64 -9.22 11.35
CA ASP A 3 -64.29 -10.60 11.71
C ASP A 3 -62.93 -10.92 11.03
N LYS A 4 -62.08 -11.89 11.41
CA LYS A 4 -62.08 -12.92 12.47
C LYS A 4 -60.62 -13.37 12.77
N LEU A 5 -60.42 -14.21 13.79
CA LEU A 5 -59.20 -14.99 14.05
C LEU A 5 -59.57 -16.47 14.22
N PRO A 6 -58.70 -17.40 13.80
CA PRO A 6 -58.23 -18.45 14.71
C PRO A 6 -56.69 -18.48 14.72
N ARG A 7 -56.04 -18.39 15.89
CA ARG A 7 -55.71 -19.55 16.75
C ARG A 7 -55.10 -20.71 15.96
N TYR A 8 -53.76 -20.73 15.89
CA TYR A 8 -53.02 -21.97 15.73
C TYR A 8 -52.96 -22.68 17.09
N GLU A 9 -53.52 -23.88 17.16
CA GLU A 9 -53.29 -24.81 18.27
C GLU A 9 -51.95 -25.52 18.09
N LYS A 10 -51.42 -26.05 19.19
CA LYS A 10 -50.26 -26.97 19.12
C LYS A 10 -50.76 -28.34 18.66
N GLU A 11 -50.35 -28.77 17.49
CA GLU A 11 -50.32 -30.19 17.15
C GLU A 11 -48.86 -30.66 17.07
N ASP A 12 -48.54 -31.67 17.86
CA ASP A 12 -47.27 -32.40 17.76
C ASP A 12 -47.29 -33.24 16.48
N VAL A 13 -46.72 -32.71 15.40
CA VAL A 13 -46.43 -33.49 14.19
C VAL A 13 -44.93 -33.74 14.13
N GLN A 14 -44.53 -34.99 14.42
CA GLN A 14 -43.18 -35.48 14.16
C GLN A 14 -42.91 -35.38 12.66
N SER A 15 -42.08 -34.43 12.25
CA SER A 15 -41.70 -34.26 10.86
C SER A 15 -40.80 -35.41 10.41
N ALA A 16 -41.35 -36.36 9.66
CA ALA A 16 -40.57 -37.34 8.92
C ALA A 16 -39.53 -36.60 8.06
N THR A 17 -38.29 -37.07 8.11
CA THR A 17 -37.18 -36.42 7.41
C THR A 17 -37.24 -36.73 5.91
N PRO A 18 -36.56 -35.94 5.02
CA PRO A 18 -36.44 -36.30 3.61
C PRO A 18 -35.84 -37.71 3.40
N ASP A 19 -34.98 -38.10 4.34
CA ASP A 19 -34.41 -39.44 4.51
C ASP A 19 -35.48 -40.53 4.61
N ASP A 20 -36.58 -40.29 5.32
CA ASP A 20 -37.63 -41.30 5.55
C ASP A 20 -38.54 -41.46 4.32
N ALA A 21 -38.76 -40.38 3.57
CA ALA A 21 -39.46 -40.43 2.27
C ALA A 21 -38.60 -41.10 1.17
N GLN A 22 -37.27 -40.97 1.22
CA GLN A 22 -36.37 -41.69 0.32
C GLN A 22 -36.17 -43.16 0.73
N LYS A 23 -36.09 -43.48 2.03
CA LYS A 23 -36.15 -44.86 2.54
C LYS A 23 -37.42 -45.57 2.07
N SER A 24 -38.58 -44.90 2.10
CA SER A 24 -39.84 -45.45 1.59
C SER A 24 -39.75 -45.86 0.12
N LYS A 25 -39.23 -44.99 -0.76
CA LYS A 25 -39.11 -45.30 -2.20
C LYS A 25 -38.04 -46.34 -2.55
N ALA A 26 -36.97 -46.42 -1.76
CA ALA A 26 -35.98 -47.49 -1.89
C ALA A 26 -36.57 -48.84 -1.44
N ALA A 27 -37.35 -48.85 -0.36
CA ALA A 27 -38.04 -50.04 0.12
C ALA A 27 -39.16 -50.51 -0.84
N GLU A 28 -39.97 -49.59 -1.38
CA GLU A 28 -41.02 -49.90 -2.38
C GLU A 28 -40.44 -50.55 -3.64
N ARG A 29 -39.26 -50.11 -4.12
CA ARG A 29 -38.60 -50.76 -5.28
C ARG A 29 -37.95 -52.12 -4.99
N VAL A 30 -37.81 -52.50 -3.73
CA VAL A 30 -37.33 -53.83 -3.29
C VAL A 30 -38.50 -54.77 -2.95
N GLN A 31 -39.75 -54.28 -3.06
CA GLN A 31 -40.97 -55.09 -2.85
C GLN A 31 -41.44 -55.79 -4.13
N ASP A 32 -41.27 -55.19 -5.31
CA ASP A 32 -41.72 -55.75 -6.58
C ASP A 32 -40.65 -56.67 -7.23
N ASP A 33 -40.86 -57.98 -7.03
CA ASP A 33 -40.49 -59.08 -7.92
C ASP A 33 -38.99 -59.41 -8.15
N THR A 34 -38.32 -59.91 -7.11
CA THR A 34 -37.07 -60.71 -7.23
C THR A 34 -37.07 -61.92 -6.27
N SER A 35 -38.04 -62.82 -6.41
CA SER A 35 -37.82 -64.19 -5.95
C SER A 35 -36.95 -64.91 -6.97
N LEU A 36 -35.68 -65.16 -6.62
CA LEU A 36 -34.76 -65.95 -7.45
C LEU A 36 -35.47 -67.23 -7.94
N GLY A 37 -35.59 -67.38 -9.25
CA GLY A 37 -36.36 -68.44 -9.94
C GLY A 37 -35.81 -69.86 -9.78
N LEU A 38 -35.02 -70.10 -8.74
CA LEU A 38 -34.43 -71.35 -8.28
C LEU A 38 -35.51 -72.36 -7.81
N SER A 39 -36.40 -72.73 -8.72
CA SER A 39 -37.41 -73.79 -8.57
C SER A 39 -37.01 -75.07 -9.32
N GLY A 40 -35.71 -75.36 -9.32
CA GLY A 40 -35.09 -76.62 -9.72
C GLY A 40 -34.58 -77.40 -8.51
N SER A 41 -34.46 -78.73 -8.66
CA SER A 41 -34.10 -79.69 -7.61
C SER A 41 -32.77 -79.43 -6.89
N ASP A 42 -32.75 -79.63 -5.57
CA ASP A 42 -31.56 -79.65 -4.68
C ASP A 42 -30.49 -80.69 -5.10
N ASN A 43 -29.74 -80.44 -6.18
CA ASN A 43 -28.77 -81.40 -6.74
C ASN A 43 -27.30 -80.97 -6.62
N GLU A 44 -27.00 -79.73 -6.22
CA GLU A 44 -25.64 -79.19 -6.14
C GLU A 44 -25.32 -78.63 -4.73
N PRO A 45 -24.19 -79.00 -4.09
CA PRO A 45 -23.89 -78.59 -2.70
C PRO A 45 -23.73 -77.09 -2.45
N TRP A 46 -23.50 -76.30 -3.49
CA TRP A 46 -23.16 -74.87 -3.41
C TRP A 46 -24.37 -73.92 -3.49
N GLU A 47 -25.51 -74.38 -4.02
CA GLU A 47 -26.69 -73.52 -4.21
C GLU A 47 -27.31 -73.07 -2.88
N LYS A 48 -27.35 -73.96 -1.88
CA LYS A 48 -28.00 -73.68 -0.59
C LYS A 48 -27.27 -72.59 0.23
N PRO A 49 -25.94 -72.65 0.46
CA PRO A 49 -25.21 -71.55 1.09
C PRO A 49 -25.36 -70.19 0.37
N MET A 50 -25.54 -70.23 -0.95
CA MET A 50 -25.73 -69.05 -1.78
C MET A 50 -27.12 -68.42 -1.59
N ARG A 51 -28.19 -69.23 -1.56
CA ARG A 51 -29.55 -68.78 -1.18
C ARG A 51 -29.58 -68.21 0.24
N ASP A 52 -29.01 -68.92 1.22
CA ASP A 52 -28.97 -68.48 2.62
C ASP A 52 -28.28 -67.10 2.74
N SER A 53 -27.22 -66.87 1.96
CA SER A 53 -26.53 -65.58 1.91
C SER A 53 -27.34 -64.49 1.18
N TRP A 54 -28.06 -64.84 0.11
CA TRP A 54 -28.96 -63.94 -0.61
C TRP A 54 -30.12 -63.45 0.26
N ASP A 55 -30.75 -64.35 1.01
CA ASP A 55 -31.82 -63.99 1.95
C ASP A 55 -31.33 -63.07 3.07
N ILE A 56 -30.10 -63.28 3.57
CA ILE A 56 -29.47 -62.37 4.54
C ILE A 56 -29.23 -60.99 3.92
N MET A 57 -28.70 -60.92 2.69
CA MET A 57 -28.48 -59.67 1.96
C MET A 57 -29.81 -58.89 1.81
N MET A 58 -30.83 -59.53 1.22
CA MET A 58 -32.13 -58.89 0.97
C MET A 58 -32.86 -58.49 2.25
N LYS A 59 -32.77 -59.31 3.32
CA LYS A 59 -33.33 -58.96 4.63
C LYS A 59 -32.64 -57.75 5.25
N THR A 60 -31.31 -57.65 5.12
CA THR A 60 -30.55 -56.53 5.68
C THR A 60 -30.79 -55.23 4.90
N MET A 61 -30.91 -55.31 3.57
CA MET A 61 -31.32 -54.18 2.72
C MET A 61 -32.74 -53.70 3.04
N ARG A 62 -33.70 -54.61 3.29
CA ARG A 62 -35.07 -54.25 3.72
C ARG A 62 -35.14 -53.54 5.08
N LEU A 63 -34.12 -53.70 5.93
CA LEU A 63 -33.97 -52.96 7.19
C LEU A 63 -33.29 -51.59 7.02
N GLY A 64 -32.82 -51.26 5.81
CA GLY A 64 -32.13 -49.99 5.51
C GLY A 64 -30.68 -49.92 6.00
N ASP A 65 -30.10 -51.04 6.45
CA ASP A 65 -28.80 -51.07 7.11
C ASP A 65 -27.63 -51.28 6.12
N PHE A 66 -27.48 -50.30 5.22
CA PHE A 66 -26.59 -50.35 4.05
C PHE A 66 -25.09 -50.25 4.37
N HIS A 67 -24.68 -50.04 5.63
CA HIS A 67 -23.26 -49.95 6.02
C HIS A 67 -22.79 -51.16 6.82
N SER A 68 -23.68 -52.12 7.09
CA SER A 68 -23.43 -53.18 8.07
C SER A 68 -22.52 -54.30 7.58
N ASP A 69 -21.64 -54.78 8.47
CA ASP A 69 -20.77 -55.94 8.20
C ASP A 69 -21.55 -57.19 7.77
N PRO A 70 -22.74 -57.53 8.31
CA PRO A 70 -23.54 -58.66 7.82
C PRO A 70 -23.94 -58.53 6.34
N LEU A 71 -24.27 -57.34 5.85
CA LEU A 71 -24.60 -57.12 4.43
C LEU A 71 -23.37 -57.36 3.54
N LYS A 72 -22.23 -56.76 3.92
CA LYS A 72 -20.95 -56.92 3.22
C LYS A 72 -20.47 -58.37 3.23
N GLN A 73 -20.59 -59.06 4.37
CA GLN A 73 -20.26 -60.48 4.49
C GLN A 73 -21.18 -61.36 3.65
N ALA A 74 -22.48 -61.06 3.58
CA ALA A 74 -23.41 -61.79 2.72
C ALA A 74 -23.05 -61.65 1.24
N ILE A 75 -22.81 -60.42 0.77
CA ILE A 75 -22.33 -60.15 -0.60
C ILE A 75 -21.02 -60.88 -0.87
N ASN A 76 -20.02 -60.75 0.02
CA ASN A 76 -18.72 -61.41 -0.14
C ASN A 76 -18.84 -62.95 -0.17
N ARG A 77 -19.76 -63.55 0.59
CA ARG A 77 -20.03 -65.00 0.54
C ARG A 77 -20.65 -65.42 -0.79
N ILE A 78 -21.61 -64.65 -1.33
CA ILE A 78 -22.20 -64.94 -2.65
C ILE A 78 -21.10 -64.87 -3.72
N VAL A 79 -20.28 -63.81 -3.72
CA VAL A 79 -19.16 -63.67 -4.67
C VAL A 79 -18.16 -64.83 -4.52
N ASN A 80 -17.69 -65.15 -3.31
CA ASN A 80 -16.82 -66.30 -3.07
C ASN A 80 -17.45 -67.61 -3.58
N GLN A 81 -18.73 -67.87 -3.30
CA GLN A 81 -19.40 -69.11 -3.70
C GLN A 81 -19.46 -69.25 -5.23
N THR A 82 -19.68 -68.13 -5.95
CA THR A 82 -19.61 -68.10 -7.41
C THR A 82 -18.19 -68.27 -7.96
N GLU A 83 -17.15 -67.77 -7.27
CA GLU A 83 -15.74 -67.98 -7.62
C GLU A 83 -15.25 -69.41 -7.34
N GLU A 84 -15.77 -70.07 -6.30
CA GLU A 84 -15.40 -71.43 -5.89
C GLU A 84 -16.00 -72.55 -6.75
N ASP A 85 -17.08 -72.29 -7.51
CA ASP A 85 -17.61 -73.27 -8.47
C ASP A 85 -16.61 -73.54 -9.61
N LYS A 86 -16.07 -74.76 -9.60
CA LYS A 86 -15.14 -75.28 -10.62
C LYS A 86 -15.81 -76.26 -11.59
N SER A 87 -17.11 -76.49 -11.48
CA SER A 87 -17.82 -77.55 -12.22
C SER A 87 -17.84 -77.30 -13.73
N ASN A 88 -17.87 -76.03 -14.16
CA ASN A 88 -17.98 -75.60 -15.57
C ASN A 88 -19.14 -76.26 -16.34
N LEU A 89 -20.14 -76.81 -15.64
CA LEU A 89 -21.30 -77.46 -16.24
C LEU A 89 -22.22 -76.39 -16.85
N PRO A 90 -22.76 -76.59 -18.08
CA PRO A 90 -23.54 -75.55 -18.77
C PRO A 90 -24.76 -75.02 -18.00
N GLY A 91 -25.41 -75.86 -17.18
CA GLY A 91 -26.55 -75.46 -16.34
C GLY A 91 -26.13 -74.51 -15.21
N ASN A 92 -25.13 -74.92 -14.41
CA ASN A 92 -24.59 -74.12 -13.31
C ASN A 92 -24.06 -72.77 -13.81
N ARG A 93 -23.38 -72.78 -14.97
CA ARG A 93 -22.85 -71.58 -15.63
C ARG A 93 -23.90 -70.52 -15.94
N ALA A 94 -25.05 -70.90 -16.49
CA ALA A 94 -26.12 -69.96 -16.80
C ALA A 94 -26.71 -69.35 -15.51
N LEU A 95 -26.97 -70.20 -14.52
CA LEU A 95 -27.53 -69.78 -13.24
C LEU A 95 -26.61 -68.81 -12.47
N VAL A 96 -25.30 -69.08 -12.46
CA VAL A 96 -24.32 -68.18 -11.83
C VAL A 96 -24.25 -66.83 -12.56
N LEU A 97 -24.37 -66.81 -13.90
CA LEU A 97 -24.40 -65.55 -14.65
C LEU A 97 -25.65 -64.71 -14.33
N ASP A 98 -26.82 -65.32 -14.18
CA ASP A 98 -28.06 -64.63 -13.80
C ASP A 98 -27.92 -64.01 -12.39
N VAL A 99 -27.41 -64.77 -11.42
CA VAL A 99 -27.20 -64.24 -10.06
C VAL A 99 -26.14 -63.13 -10.03
N LEU A 100 -25.06 -63.25 -10.81
CA LEU A 100 -24.07 -62.18 -10.95
C LEU A 100 -24.69 -60.91 -11.57
N ALA A 101 -25.58 -61.05 -12.55
CA ALA A 101 -26.27 -59.92 -13.19
C ALA A 101 -27.15 -59.13 -12.21
N GLU A 102 -27.98 -59.83 -11.42
CA GLU A 102 -28.80 -59.20 -10.37
C GLU A 102 -27.91 -58.57 -9.28
N LEU A 103 -26.89 -59.31 -8.81
CA LEU A 103 -25.98 -58.86 -7.76
C LEU A 103 -25.18 -57.61 -8.16
N GLN A 104 -24.74 -57.52 -9.43
CA GLN A 104 -24.00 -56.36 -9.93
C GLN A 104 -24.83 -55.08 -9.81
N GLY A 105 -26.10 -55.12 -10.19
CA GLY A 105 -27.01 -53.98 -10.08
C GLY A 105 -27.26 -53.55 -8.63
N ILE A 106 -27.43 -54.52 -7.72
CA ILE A 106 -27.59 -54.27 -6.28
C ILE A 106 -26.34 -53.60 -5.71
N ILE A 107 -25.14 -54.14 -5.97
CA ILE A 107 -23.89 -53.58 -5.46
C ILE A 107 -23.65 -52.17 -6.02
N GLN A 108 -23.99 -51.89 -7.28
CA GLN A 108 -23.85 -50.57 -7.87
C GLN A 108 -24.73 -49.53 -7.16
N GLN A 109 -25.98 -49.88 -6.83
CA GLN A 109 -26.88 -49.02 -6.05
C GLN A 109 -26.38 -48.81 -4.62
N LEU A 110 -25.88 -49.86 -3.96
CA LEU A 110 -25.27 -49.74 -2.63
C LEU A 110 -24.05 -48.81 -2.65
N PHE A 111 -23.19 -48.90 -3.65
CA PHE A 111 -22.09 -47.95 -3.83
C PHE A 111 -22.59 -46.50 -4.03
N GLN A 112 -23.59 -46.29 -4.89
CA GLN A 112 -24.16 -44.96 -5.13
C GLN A 112 -24.79 -44.34 -3.86
N HIS A 113 -25.40 -45.15 -3.00
CA HIS A 113 -26.01 -44.69 -1.75
C HIS A 113 -25.01 -44.47 -0.61
N THR A 114 -23.90 -45.21 -0.56
CA THR A 114 -22.99 -45.24 0.61
C THR A 114 -21.64 -44.59 0.35
N GLY A 115 -21.16 -44.58 -0.90
CA GLY A 115 -19.80 -44.19 -1.26
C GLY A 115 -18.71 -45.17 -0.79
N ASP A 116 -19.07 -46.32 -0.24
CA ASP A 116 -18.11 -47.27 0.34
C ASP A 116 -17.38 -48.07 -0.75
N LEU A 117 -16.05 -47.90 -0.80
CA LEU A 117 -15.17 -48.52 -1.79
C LEU A 117 -15.14 -50.06 -1.70
N GLU A 118 -15.58 -50.65 -0.59
CA GLU A 118 -15.70 -52.10 -0.47
C GLU A 118 -16.76 -52.66 -1.44
N TYR A 119 -17.90 -51.96 -1.60
CA TYR A 119 -18.90 -52.32 -2.62
C TYR A 119 -18.32 -52.23 -4.03
N LEU A 120 -17.52 -51.21 -4.32
CA LEU A 120 -16.84 -51.09 -5.61
C LEU A 120 -15.85 -52.25 -5.84
N SER A 121 -15.22 -52.79 -4.79
CA SER A 121 -14.38 -53.99 -4.88
C SER A 121 -15.18 -55.26 -5.17
N PHE A 122 -16.36 -55.43 -4.56
CA PHE A 122 -17.26 -56.54 -4.86
C PHE A 122 -17.81 -56.45 -6.29
N HIS A 123 -18.15 -55.24 -6.77
CA HIS A 123 -18.63 -55.00 -8.13
C HIS A 123 -17.59 -55.41 -9.18
N ILE A 124 -16.32 -55.03 -8.97
CA ILE A 124 -15.19 -55.46 -9.83
C ILE A 124 -15.11 -56.98 -9.88
N ARG A 125 -15.15 -57.67 -8.73
CA ARG A 125 -15.09 -59.14 -8.67
C ARG A 125 -16.28 -59.81 -9.38
N CYS A 126 -17.50 -59.30 -9.19
CA CYS A 126 -18.69 -59.79 -9.89
C CYS A 126 -18.52 -59.72 -11.41
N CYS A 127 -18.12 -58.55 -11.93
CA CYS A 127 -17.90 -58.36 -13.36
C CYS A 127 -16.74 -59.22 -13.89
N THR A 128 -15.63 -59.35 -13.16
CA THR A 128 -14.52 -60.24 -13.54
C THR A 128 -14.99 -61.70 -13.62
N ARG A 129 -15.69 -62.20 -12.59
CA ARG A 129 -16.18 -63.59 -12.57
C ARG A 129 -17.21 -63.85 -13.67
N ALA A 130 -18.08 -62.89 -13.98
CA ALA A 130 -19.02 -62.99 -15.09
C ALA A 130 -18.31 -63.06 -16.45
N LEU A 131 -17.17 -62.36 -16.62
CA LEU A 131 -16.35 -62.45 -17.82
C LEU A 131 -15.60 -63.79 -17.93
N ASP A 132 -15.07 -64.32 -16.82
CA ASP A 132 -14.46 -65.66 -16.78
C ASP A 132 -15.47 -66.77 -17.13
N LEU A 133 -16.73 -66.56 -16.77
CA LEU A 133 -17.86 -67.44 -17.09
C LEU A 133 -18.56 -67.10 -18.41
N GLY A 134 -18.19 -66.04 -19.14
CA GLY A 134 -18.81 -65.64 -20.39
C GLY A 134 -18.26 -66.38 -21.62
N LEU A 135 -19.01 -66.45 -22.72
CA LEU A 135 -18.38 -66.64 -24.04
C LEU A 135 -17.99 -65.27 -24.58
N LEU A 136 -16.80 -65.19 -25.18
CA LEU A 136 -16.22 -63.94 -25.70
C LEU A 136 -17.05 -63.27 -26.82
N SER A 137 -18.12 -63.90 -27.28
CA SER A 137 -19.00 -63.46 -28.37
C SER A 137 -20.41 -63.03 -27.95
N ASP A 138 -20.79 -63.16 -26.68
CA ASP A 138 -22.16 -62.84 -26.24
C ASP A 138 -22.34 -61.33 -26.01
N ALA A 139 -23.50 -60.78 -26.35
CA ALA A 139 -23.79 -59.35 -26.20
C ALA A 139 -23.63 -58.85 -24.75
N ASN A 140 -23.87 -59.73 -23.76
CA ASN A 140 -23.67 -59.43 -22.35
C ASN A 140 -22.20 -59.14 -22.00
N THR A 141 -21.23 -59.78 -22.68
CA THR A 141 -19.79 -59.62 -22.45
C THR A 141 -19.34 -58.17 -22.68
N ILE A 142 -19.96 -57.45 -23.62
CA ILE A 142 -19.70 -56.02 -23.87
C ILE A 142 -20.17 -55.17 -22.68
N GLY A 143 -21.36 -55.46 -22.14
CA GLY A 143 -21.89 -54.79 -20.95
C GLY A 143 -21.02 -55.01 -19.72
N TRP A 144 -20.58 -56.25 -19.48
CA TRP A 144 -19.67 -56.61 -18.40
C TRP A 144 -18.32 -55.89 -18.51
N LEU A 145 -17.71 -55.82 -19.70
CA LEU A 145 -16.46 -55.07 -19.93
C LEU A 145 -16.63 -53.55 -19.69
N ASN A 146 -17.72 -52.95 -20.15
CA ASN A 146 -18.01 -51.54 -19.90
C ASN A 146 -18.22 -51.26 -18.40
N ASN A 147 -18.98 -52.10 -17.71
CA ASN A 147 -19.25 -51.96 -16.27
C ASN A 147 -17.96 -52.13 -15.45
N LEU A 148 -17.08 -53.07 -15.84
CA LEU A 148 -15.76 -53.25 -15.23
C LEU A 148 -14.87 -52.02 -15.45
N GLY A 149 -14.84 -51.48 -16.68
CA GLY A 149 -14.12 -50.24 -17.01
C GLY A 149 -14.59 -49.04 -16.19
N ILE A 150 -15.91 -48.83 -16.06
CA ILE A 150 -16.50 -47.79 -15.21
C ILE A 150 -16.10 -47.98 -13.74
N SER A 151 -16.01 -49.24 -13.27
CA SER A 151 -15.67 -49.55 -11.89
C SER A 151 -14.22 -49.18 -11.55
N PHE A 152 -13.26 -49.58 -12.39
CA PHE A 152 -11.86 -49.20 -12.23
C PHE A 152 -11.67 -47.68 -12.40
N TRP A 153 -12.33 -47.05 -13.38
CA TRP A 153 -12.29 -45.60 -13.54
C TRP A 153 -12.81 -44.88 -12.29
N THR A 154 -13.94 -45.32 -11.74
CA THR A 154 -14.50 -44.79 -10.48
C THR A 154 -13.53 -45.00 -9.31
N ARG A 155 -12.93 -46.18 -9.18
CA ARG A 155 -11.99 -46.49 -8.09
C ARG A 155 -10.76 -45.59 -8.13
N SER A 156 -10.24 -45.31 -9.34
CA SER A 156 -9.13 -44.37 -9.54
C SER A 156 -9.44 -42.94 -9.10
N ARG A 157 -10.72 -42.49 -9.17
CA ARG A 157 -11.15 -41.16 -8.68
C ARG A 157 -11.09 -41.03 -7.17
N HIS A 158 -11.25 -42.14 -6.44
CA HIS A 158 -11.20 -42.16 -4.97
C HIS A 158 -9.83 -42.52 -4.41
N LEU A 159 -9.08 -43.42 -5.06
CA LEU A 159 -7.78 -43.90 -4.57
C LEU A 159 -6.55 -43.22 -5.20
N GLY A 160 -6.71 -42.45 -6.28
CA GLY A 160 -5.59 -41.79 -6.96
C GLY A 160 -4.64 -42.73 -7.73
N GLN A 161 -5.06 -43.97 -7.97
CA GLN A 161 -4.20 -45.00 -8.56
C GLN A 161 -4.24 -44.95 -10.09
N SER A 162 -3.10 -44.64 -10.71
CA SER A 162 -2.99 -44.56 -12.17
C SER A 162 -3.07 -45.93 -12.87
N SER A 163 -2.80 -47.03 -12.18
CA SER A 163 -2.96 -48.40 -12.69
C SER A 163 -4.42 -48.74 -12.98
N ASP A 164 -5.35 -48.20 -12.19
CA ASP A 164 -6.79 -48.42 -12.38
C ASP A 164 -7.29 -47.71 -13.65
N LEU A 165 -6.68 -46.59 -14.06
CA LEU A 165 -7.00 -45.93 -15.32
C LEU A 165 -6.55 -46.74 -16.54
N ASP A 166 -5.38 -47.36 -16.48
CA ASP A 166 -4.90 -48.23 -17.57
C ASP A 166 -5.74 -49.52 -17.65
N ALA A 167 -6.15 -50.10 -16.51
CA ALA A 167 -7.08 -51.23 -16.48
C ALA A 167 -8.48 -50.86 -17.02
N ALA A 168 -9.01 -49.68 -16.66
CA ALA A 168 -10.27 -49.18 -17.20
C ALA A 168 -10.21 -49.04 -18.73
N LEU A 169 -9.12 -48.46 -19.25
CA LEU A 169 -8.88 -48.33 -20.69
C LEU A 169 -8.79 -49.68 -21.41
N ASP A 170 -8.07 -50.68 -20.86
CA ASP A 170 -8.04 -52.05 -21.43
C ASP A 170 -9.46 -52.62 -21.59
N HIS A 171 -10.27 -52.54 -20.54
CA HIS A 171 -11.63 -53.09 -20.57
C HIS A 171 -12.55 -52.34 -21.53
N PHE A 172 -12.48 -51.01 -21.62
CA PHE A 172 -13.25 -50.25 -22.60
C PHE A 172 -12.80 -50.54 -24.05
N ILE A 173 -11.49 -50.64 -24.31
CA ILE A 173 -10.95 -50.95 -25.64
C ILE A 173 -11.38 -52.38 -26.06
N ARG A 174 -11.36 -53.34 -25.13
CA ARG A 174 -11.86 -54.70 -25.36
C ARG A 174 -13.37 -54.72 -25.62
N ALA A 175 -14.16 -53.87 -24.96
CA ALA A 175 -15.59 -53.73 -25.24
C ALA A 175 -15.82 -53.23 -26.68
N ILE A 176 -15.07 -52.23 -27.14
CA ILE A 176 -15.11 -51.75 -28.54
C ILE A 176 -14.66 -52.83 -29.53
N GLY A 177 -13.65 -53.62 -29.21
CA GLY A 177 -13.18 -54.71 -30.06
C GLY A 177 -14.20 -55.83 -30.32
N LEU A 178 -15.26 -55.90 -29.50
CA LEU A 178 -16.37 -56.86 -29.64
C LEU A 178 -17.66 -56.23 -30.17
N LEU A 179 -17.71 -54.91 -30.33
CA LEU A 179 -18.91 -54.18 -30.77
C LEU A 179 -19.09 -54.23 -32.30
N PRO A 180 -20.31 -54.51 -32.80
CA PRO A 180 -20.68 -54.22 -34.18
C PRO A 180 -20.54 -52.71 -34.48
N GLN A 181 -20.13 -52.34 -35.69
CA GLN A 181 -19.85 -50.94 -36.05
C GLN A 181 -21.06 -49.99 -35.89
N ASP A 182 -22.28 -50.51 -36.07
CA ASP A 182 -23.54 -49.74 -35.96
C ASP A 182 -24.18 -49.80 -34.56
N SER A 183 -23.44 -50.20 -33.52
CA SER A 183 -24.00 -50.37 -32.18
C SER A 183 -24.28 -49.05 -31.45
N HIS A 184 -25.51 -48.89 -30.97
CA HIS A 184 -25.97 -47.76 -30.14
C HIS A 184 -25.15 -47.54 -28.85
N LEU A 185 -24.41 -48.55 -28.37
CA LEU A 185 -23.55 -48.43 -27.19
C LEU A 185 -22.19 -47.77 -27.48
N LEU A 186 -21.76 -47.73 -28.74
CA LEU A 186 -20.44 -47.25 -29.13
C LEU A 186 -20.16 -45.78 -28.73
N PRO A 187 -21.08 -44.81 -28.90
CA PRO A 187 -20.83 -43.43 -28.48
C PRO A 187 -20.61 -43.29 -26.96
N GLY A 188 -21.35 -44.04 -26.15
CA GLY A 188 -21.22 -44.01 -24.69
C GLY A 188 -19.88 -44.60 -24.20
N ILE A 189 -19.41 -45.69 -24.82
CA ILE A 189 -18.09 -46.26 -24.47
C ILE A 189 -16.96 -45.33 -24.94
N LEU A 190 -17.07 -44.72 -26.13
CA LEU A 190 -16.10 -43.70 -26.59
C LEU A 190 -16.04 -42.49 -25.65
N GLN A 191 -17.19 -42.03 -25.12
CA GLN A 191 -17.24 -40.97 -24.11
C GLN A 191 -16.52 -41.39 -22.82
N ASN A 192 -16.76 -42.61 -22.32
CA ASN A 192 -16.10 -43.15 -21.13
C ASN A 192 -14.57 -43.24 -21.31
N ILE A 193 -14.11 -43.71 -22.47
CA ILE A 193 -12.69 -43.72 -22.85
C ILE A 193 -12.11 -42.30 -22.82
N GLY A 194 -12.79 -41.33 -23.43
CA GLY A 194 -12.33 -39.94 -23.46
C GLY A 194 -12.23 -39.31 -22.07
N ASN A 195 -13.20 -39.57 -21.19
CA ASN A 195 -13.17 -39.15 -19.79
C ASN A 195 -12.03 -39.83 -19.00
N CYS A 196 -11.75 -41.11 -19.28
CA CYS A 196 -10.67 -41.85 -18.66
C CYS A 196 -9.29 -41.32 -19.10
N TYR A 197 -9.11 -40.99 -20.38
CA TYR A 197 -7.90 -40.31 -20.87
C TYR A 197 -7.73 -38.91 -20.28
N LEU A 198 -8.79 -38.09 -20.21
CA LEU A 198 -8.74 -36.79 -19.54
C LEU A 198 -8.26 -36.90 -18.09
N GLN A 199 -8.76 -37.90 -17.36
CA GLN A 199 -8.33 -38.14 -15.99
C GLN A 199 -6.89 -38.67 -15.92
N ARG A 200 -6.45 -39.51 -16.87
CA ARG A 200 -5.07 -39.99 -16.95
C ARG A 200 -4.10 -38.84 -17.24
N PHE A 201 -4.48 -37.90 -18.11
CA PHE A 201 -3.80 -36.63 -18.28
C PHE A 201 -3.67 -35.87 -16.95
N GLN A 202 -4.74 -35.74 -16.17
CA GLN A 202 -4.72 -35.03 -14.87
C GLN A 202 -3.74 -35.66 -13.85
N TYR A 203 -3.45 -36.96 -13.94
CA TYR A 203 -2.44 -37.63 -13.11
C TYR A 203 -1.01 -37.62 -13.69
N ARG A 204 -0.85 -37.68 -15.02
CA ARG A 204 0.47 -37.88 -15.67
C ARG A 204 1.02 -36.65 -16.40
N GLY A 205 0.18 -35.69 -16.77
CA GLY A 205 0.56 -34.50 -17.55
C GLY A 205 0.89 -34.76 -19.03
N ALA A 206 0.69 -35.97 -19.54
CA ALA A 206 1.05 -36.34 -20.93
C ALA A 206 0.02 -35.78 -21.94
N THR A 207 0.39 -34.78 -22.72
CA THR A 207 -0.51 -34.10 -23.68
C THR A 207 -1.11 -35.01 -24.76
N GLU A 208 -0.49 -36.16 -25.03
CA GLU A 208 -1.04 -37.24 -25.86
C GLU A 208 -2.41 -37.73 -25.34
N ASP A 209 -2.59 -37.81 -24.02
CA ASP A 209 -3.86 -38.22 -23.40
C ASP A 209 -4.98 -37.20 -23.67
N LEU A 210 -4.68 -35.89 -23.76
CA LEU A 210 -5.68 -34.88 -24.14
C LEU A 210 -6.10 -35.04 -25.61
N ASN A 211 -5.16 -35.32 -26.50
CA ASN A 211 -5.46 -35.55 -27.92
C ASN A 211 -6.33 -36.81 -28.10
N LEU A 212 -6.00 -37.91 -27.40
CA LEU A 212 -6.81 -39.12 -27.38
C LEU A 212 -8.21 -38.87 -26.75
N ALA A 213 -8.30 -38.05 -25.71
CA ALA A 213 -9.57 -37.68 -25.10
C ALA A 213 -10.49 -36.92 -26.07
N LEU A 214 -9.93 -35.95 -26.81
CA LEU A 214 -10.62 -35.19 -27.85
C LEU A 214 -11.04 -36.10 -29.02
N GLU A 215 -10.14 -36.94 -29.54
CA GLU A 215 -10.43 -37.82 -30.68
C GLU A 215 -11.60 -38.78 -30.37
N ASN A 216 -11.64 -39.36 -29.16
CA ASN A 216 -12.72 -40.26 -28.76
C ASN A 216 -14.06 -39.52 -28.58
N HIS A 217 -14.07 -38.31 -27.99
CA HIS A 217 -15.28 -37.49 -27.91
C HIS A 217 -15.76 -36.98 -29.28
N GLN A 218 -14.85 -36.64 -30.19
CA GLN A 218 -15.18 -36.23 -31.56
C GLN A 218 -15.80 -37.39 -32.35
N LYS A 219 -15.27 -38.61 -32.20
CA LYS A 219 -15.89 -39.83 -32.75
C LYS A 219 -17.28 -40.07 -32.15
N ALA A 220 -17.42 -40.04 -30.82
CA ALA A 220 -18.71 -40.18 -30.15
C ALA A 220 -19.75 -39.15 -30.67
N MET A 221 -19.34 -37.88 -30.82
CA MET A 221 -20.18 -36.80 -31.34
C MET A 221 -20.63 -37.06 -32.79
N SER A 222 -19.74 -37.58 -33.64
CA SER A 222 -20.08 -37.92 -35.05
C SER A 222 -21.06 -39.09 -35.21
N LEU A 223 -21.17 -39.94 -34.19
CA LEU A 223 -22.02 -41.14 -34.17
C LEU A 223 -23.34 -40.95 -33.40
N THR A 224 -23.55 -39.78 -32.78
CA THR A 224 -24.72 -39.50 -31.94
C THR A 224 -25.73 -38.63 -32.69
N LEU A 225 -27.01 -38.99 -32.60
CA LEU A 225 -28.09 -38.20 -33.17
C LEU A 225 -28.21 -36.84 -32.45
N ASN A 226 -28.38 -35.78 -33.25
CA ASN A 226 -28.69 -34.44 -32.75
C ASN A 226 -29.95 -34.48 -31.86
N GLU A 227 -29.99 -33.59 -30.86
CA GLU A 227 -31.13 -33.41 -29.92
C GLU A 227 -31.35 -34.53 -28.87
N THR A 228 -30.40 -35.45 -28.70
CA THR A 228 -30.44 -36.46 -27.62
C THR A 228 -29.80 -35.95 -26.31
N PRO A 229 -30.21 -36.47 -25.12
CA PRO A 229 -29.51 -36.22 -23.86
C PRO A 229 -28.06 -36.74 -23.85
N GLU A 230 -27.81 -37.82 -24.60
CA GLU A 230 -26.47 -38.38 -24.84
C GLU A 230 -25.56 -37.37 -25.56
N MET A 231 -26.08 -36.66 -26.57
CA MET A 231 -25.37 -35.56 -27.21
C MET A 231 -25.03 -34.44 -26.21
N ALA A 232 -25.94 -34.09 -25.29
CA ALA A 232 -25.62 -33.11 -24.24
C ALA A 232 -24.43 -33.56 -23.37
N ASN A 233 -24.37 -34.84 -23.01
CA ASN A 233 -23.27 -35.46 -22.26
C ASN A 233 -21.93 -35.41 -23.00
N ILE A 234 -21.92 -35.83 -24.27
CA ILE A 234 -20.73 -35.79 -25.12
C ILE A 234 -20.23 -34.36 -25.31
N LEU A 235 -21.13 -33.40 -25.57
CA LEU A 235 -20.79 -31.98 -25.72
C LEU A 235 -20.14 -31.39 -24.47
N ASN A 236 -20.63 -31.72 -23.26
CA ASN A 236 -20.03 -31.25 -22.01
C ASN A 236 -18.67 -31.92 -21.72
N GLY A 237 -18.49 -33.19 -22.08
CA GLY A 237 -17.19 -33.85 -21.96
C GLY A 237 -16.16 -33.19 -22.89
N PHE A 238 -16.54 -32.97 -24.15
CA PHE A 238 -15.69 -32.34 -25.16
C PHE A 238 -15.31 -30.89 -24.79
N SER A 239 -16.25 -30.07 -24.33
CA SER A 239 -15.97 -28.68 -23.91
C SER A 239 -15.05 -28.61 -22.69
N VAL A 240 -15.15 -29.54 -21.73
CA VAL A 240 -14.23 -29.60 -20.57
C VAL A 240 -12.81 -29.98 -21.01
N ILE A 241 -12.64 -30.88 -21.99
CA ILE A 241 -11.31 -31.24 -22.51
C ILE A 241 -10.71 -30.06 -23.29
N LEU A 242 -11.50 -29.36 -24.10
CA LEU A 242 -11.08 -28.14 -24.81
C LEU A 242 -10.68 -27.02 -23.84
N GLN A 243 -11.47 -26.77 -22.79
CA GLN A 243 -11.10 -25.85 -21.71
C GLN A 243 -9.77 -26.23 -21.06
N GLN A 244 -9.57 -27.52 -20.76
CA GLN A 244 -8.31 -27.97 -20.16
C GLN A 244 -7.12 -27.89 -21.13
N ARG A 245 -7.34 -27.99 -22.45
CA ARG A 245 -6.31 -27.75 -23.47
C ARG A 245 -5.97 -26.26 -23.59
N TYR A 246 -6.98 -25.37 -23.57
CA TYR A 246 -6.80 -23.93 -23.48
C TYR A 246 -5.97 -23.52 -22.25
N ASP A 247 -6.29 -24.07 -21.07
CA ASP A 247 -5.59 -23.75 -19.81
C ASP A 247 -4.08 -24.08 -19.84
N ILE A 248 -3.62 -24.90 -20.80
CA ILE A 248 -2.22 -25.33 -20.97
C ILE A 248 -1.54 -24.63 -22.15
N LEU A 249 -2.21 -24.60 -23.32
CA LEU A 249 -1.64 -24.13 -24.59
C LEU A 249 -1.99 -22.68 -24.91
N GLY A 250 -3.05 -22.14 -24.31
CA GLY A 250 -3.54 -20.77 -24.56
C GLY A 250 -4.23 -20.56 -25.91
N ASP A 251 -4.62 -21.63 -26.62
CA ASP A 251 -5.27 -21.54 -27.94
C ASP A 251 -6.71 -21.00 -27.82
N GLU A 252 -6.93 -19.78 -28.28
CA GLU A 252 -8.21 -19.07 -28.16
C GLU A 252 -9.35 -19.79 -28.92
N GLN A 253 -9.03 -20.58 -29.96
CA GLN A 253 -10.04 -21.39 -30.66
C GLN A 253 -10.62 -22.48 -29.76
N ASP A 254 -9.84 -23.06 -28.85
CA ASP A 254 -10.32 -24.08 -27.92
C ASP A 254 -11.34 -23.49 -26.94
N LEU A 255 -11.12 -22.26 -26.48
CA LEU A 255 -12.00 -21.59 -25.55
C LEU A 255 -13.35 -21.20 -26.19
N ASP A 256 -13.31 -20.70 -27.43
CA ASP A 256 -14.54 -20.37 -28.17
C ASP A 256 -15.34 -21.62 -28.56
N HIS A 257 -14.67 -22.70 -29.01
CA HIS A 257 -15.33 -23.98 -29.24
C HIS A 257 -15.88 -24.58 -27.93
N ALA A 258 -15.13 -24.52 -26.82
CA ALA A 258 -15.61 -24.97 -25.51
C ALA A 258 -16.90 -24.22 -25.13
N LEU A 259 -16.92 -22.89 -25.26
CA LEU A 259 -18.13 -22.09 -25.02
C LEU A 259 -19.29 -22.45 -25.94
N GLU A 260 -19.05 -22.68 -27.23
CA GLU A 260 -20.10 -23.07 -28.18
C GLU A 260 -20.75 -24.41 -27.78
N TYR A 261 -19.93 -25.44 -27.53
CA TYR A 261 -20.42 -26.76 -27.15
C TYR A 261 -21.05 -26.78 -25.75
N GLN A 262 -20.53 -25.99 -24.81
CA GLN A 262 -21.08 -25.85 -23.46
C GLN A 262 -22.46 -25.16 -23.50
N LYS A 263 -22.66 -24.14 -24.36
CA LYS A 263 -23.98 -23.52 -24.60
C LYS A 263 -24.97 -24.52 -25.21
N LYS A 264 -24.55 -25.30 -26.22
CA LYS A 264 -25.38 -26.36 -26.82
C LYS A 264 -25.75 -27.45 -25.79
N SER A 265 -24.81 -27.88 -24.96
CA SER A 265 -25.05 -28.86 -23.89
C SER A 265 -26.09 -28.37 -22.88
N VAL A 266 -26.01 -27.11 -22.43
CA VAL A 266 -27.01 -26.50 -21.54
C VAL A 266 -28.38 -26.41 -22.23
N ALA A 267 -28.43 -26.01 -23.51
CA ALA A 267 -29.69 -25.91 -24.26
C ALA A 267 -30.42 -27.25 -24.47
N LEU A 268 -29.67 -28.35 -24.58
CA LEU A 268 -30.22 -29.72 -24.69
C LEU A 268 -30.63 -30.31 -23.33
N THR A 269 -30.28 -29.67 -22.21
CA THR A 269 -30.55 -30.18 -20.87
C THR A 269 -31.88 -29.61 -20.34
N LYS A 270 -32.75 -30.45 -19.77
CA LYS A 270 -34.04 -29.99 -19.23
C LYS A 270 -33.88 -29.24 -17.91
N LEU A 271 -34.69 -28.20 -17.71
CA LEU A 271 -34.70 -27.42 -16.47
C LEU A 271 -35.26 -28.28 -15.32
N GLY A 272 -34.37 -28.84 -14.50
CA GLY A 272 -34.69 -29.82 -13.45
C GLY A 272 -33.91 -31.13 -13.57
N ASP A 273 -33.10 -31.31 -14.62
CA ASP A 273 -32.13 -32.39 -14.73
C ASP A 273 -31.02 -32.24 -13.66
N HIS A 274 -30.60 -33.36 -13.07
CA HIS A 274 -29.52 -33.41 -12.08
C HIS A 274 -28.17 -32.88 -12.58
N ASP A 275 -27.92 -32.94 -13.89
CA ASP A 275 -26.67 -32.45 -14.50
C ASP A 275 -26.67 -30.93 -14.75
N MET A 276 -27.85 -30.29 -14.77
CA MET A 276 -27.99 -28.88 -15.13
C MET A 276 -27.08 -27.94 -14.30
N PRO A 277 -26.94 -28.09 -12.96
CA PRO A 277 -26.02 -27.26 -12.18
C PRO A 277 -24.55 -27.45 -12.56
N GLY A 278 -24.14 -28.67 -12.93
CA GLY A 278 -22.79 -28.97 -13.37
C GLY A 278 -22.46 -28.31 -14.71
N ARG A 279 -23.36 -28.45 -15.69
CA ARG A 279 -23.21 -27.84 -17.03
C ARG A 279 -23.19 -26.32 -16.99
N LEU A 280 -24.04 -25.71 -16.16
CA LEU A 280 -24.05 -24.26 -15.92
C LEU A 280 -22.78 -23.79 -15.17
N GLY A 281 -22.27 -24.60 -14.23
CA GLY A 281 -21.00 -24.33 -13.57
C GLY A 281 -19.83 -24.31 -14.55
N ASN A 282 -19.75 -25.30 -15.45
CA ASN A 282 -18.72 -25.34 -16.49
C ASN A 282 -18.86 -24.17 -17.48
N LEU A 283 -20.08 -23.80 -17.89
CA LEU A 283 -20.35 -22.62 -18.70
C LEU A 283 -19.85 -21.33 -18.04
N GLY A 284 -20.08 -21.17 -16.74
CA GLY A 284 -19.56 -20.03 -15.98
C GLY A 284 -18.03 -20.00 -15.91
N VAL A 285 -17.36 -21.16 -15.90
CA VAL A 285 -15.88 -21.24 -15.91
C VAL A 285 -15.33 -20.74 -17.23
N SER A 286 -15.84 -21.22 -18.37
CA SER A 286 -15.35 -20.80 -19.68
C SER A 286 -15.62 -19.32 -19.96
N TYR A 287 -16.79 -18.80 -19.56
CA TYR A 287 -17.07 -17.36 -19.64
C TYR A 287 -16.11 -16.52 -18.77
N LYS A 288 -15.80 -16.99 -17.54
CA LYS A 288 -14.82 -16.33 -16.66
C LYS A 288 -13.42 -16.34 -17.28
N ALA A 289 -13.00 -17.45 -17.88
CA ALA A 289 -11.70 -17.57 -18.55
C ALA A 289 -11.62 -16.62 -19.76
N ARG A 290 -12.67 -16.53 -20.57
CA ARG A 290 -12.70 -15.60 -21.73
C ARG A 290 -12.69 -14.14 -21.30
N PHE A 291 -13.41 -13.79 -20.24
CA PHE A 291 -13.31 -12.47 -19.63
C PHE A 291 -11.88 -12.14 -19.17
N GLN A 292 -11.20 -13.07 -18.50
CA GLN A 292 -9.82 -12.86 -18.02
C GLN A 292 -8.83 -12.63 -19.17
N ARG A 293 -9.13 -13.14 -20.37
CA ARG A 293 -8.30 -13.00 -21.58
C ARG A 293 -8.62 -11.74 -22.39
N LEU A 294 -9.89 -11.47 -22.66
CA LEU A 294 -10.36 -10.42 -23.58
C LEU A 294 -10.85 -9.14 -22.86
N GLY A 295 -11.26 -9.25 -21.59
CA GLY A 295 -11.80 -8.12 -20.81
C GLY A 295 -13.23 -7.70 -21.18
N GLU A 296 -13.97 -8.56 -21.88
CA GLU A 296 -15.34 -8.32 -22.39
C GLU A 296 -16.39 -8.42 -21.29
N VAL A 297 -17.07 -7.31 -20.99
CA VAL A 297 -17.95 -7.20 -19.81
C VAL A 297 -19.14 -8.16 -19.86
N ASP A 298 -19.64 -8.48 -21.05
CA ASP A 298 -20.73 -9.44 -21.21
C ASP A 298 -20.32 -10.86 -20.80
N ASP A 299 -19.06 -11.26 -21.01
CA ASP A 299 -18.59 -12.59 -20.60
C ASP A 299 -18.59 -12.74 -19.07
N ILE A 300 -18.16 -11.74 -18.31
CA ILE A 300 -18.23 -11.84 -16.83
C ILE A 300 -19.66 -11.75 -16.29
N ASN A 301 -20.55 -11.02 -16.96
CA ASN A 301 -21.98 -11.00 -16.64
C ASN A 301 -22.62 -12.38 -16.90
N ASN A 302 -22.35 -12.99 -18.06
CA ASN A 302 -22.78 -14.35 -18.40
C ASN A 302 -22.21 -15.40 -17.43
N ALA A 303 -20.97 -15.23 -16.95
CA ALA A 303 -20.38 -16.09 -15.94
C ALA A 303 -21.13 -16.00 -14.59
N ILE A 304 -21.40 -14.77 -14.11
CA ILE A 304 -22.16 -14.53 -12.87
C ILE A 304 -23.57 -15.10 -12.98
N GLU A 305 -24.27 -14.90 -14.11
CA GLU A 305 -25.60 -15.47 -14.34
C GLU A 305 -25.56 -17.01 -14.33
N SER A 306 -24.60 -17.62 -15.03
CA SER A 306 -24.45 -19.08 -15.11
C SER A 306 -24.16 -19.70 -13.74
N PHE A 307 -23.22 -19.12 -12.97
CA PHE A 307 -22.94 -19.56 -11.62
C PHE A 307 -24.10 -19.32 -10.65
N SER A 308 -24.85 -18.22 -10.79
CA SER A 308 -26.02 -17.94 -9.95
C SER A 308 -27.17 -18.93 -10.21
N LYS A 309 -27.43 -19.26 -11.48
CA LYS A 309 -28.40 -20.31 -11.85
C LYS A 309 -27.97 -21.68 -11.35
N ALA A 310 -26.70 -22.06 -11.55
CA ALA A 310 -26.14 -23.31 -11.03
C ALA A 310 -26.29 -23.40 -9.51
N PHE A 311 -25.98 -22.31 -8.81
CA PHE A 311 -26.07 -22.22 -7.35
C PHE A 311 -27.50 -22.39 -6.85
N ASN A 312 -28.46 -21.65 -7.42
CA ASN A 312 -29.88 -21.72 -7.03
C ASN A 312 -30.52 -23.11 -7.28
N LEU A 313 -30.00 -23.86 -8.25
CA LEU A 313 -30.45 -25.23 -8.55
C LEU A 313 -29.74 -26.32 -7.72
N THR A 314 -28.67 -25.97 -6.98
CA THR A 314 -27.90 -26.95 -6.19
C THR A 314 -28.41 -27.02 -4.75
N PRO A 315 -28.77 -28.21 -4.22
CA PRO A 315 -29.16 -28.36 -2.81
C PRO A 315 -28.05 -27.87 -1.86
N ARG A 316 -28.42 -27.16 -0.78
CA ARG A 316 -27.45 -26.52 0.14
C ARG A 316 -26.40 -27.46 0.74
N ASN A 317 -26.72 -28.74 0.90
CA ASN A 317 -25.83 -29.75 1.47
C ASN A 317 -24.99 -30.50 0.41
N HIS A 318 -25.12 -30.15 -0.88
CA HIS A 318 -24.42 -30.86 -1.96
C HIS A 318 -22.93 -30.46 -2.02
N PRO A 319 -21.97 -31.40 -2.13
CA PRO A 319 -20.53 -31.10 -2.10
C PRO A 319 -20.06 -30.07 -3.15
N THR A 320 -20.71 -29.98 -4.31
CA THR A 320 -20.35 -29.03 -5.37
C THR A 320 -20.79 -27.58 -5.07
N ALA A 321 -21.74 -27.36 -4.16
CA ALA A 321 -22.28 -26.04 -3.84
C ALA A 321 -21.19 -25.06 -3.37
N VAL A 322 -20.20 -25.55 -2.62
CA VAL A 322 -19.09 -24.72 -2.10
C VAL A 322 -18.10 -24.35 -3.22
N SER A 323 -17.98 -25.17 -4.27
CA SER A 323 -17.16 -24.86 -5.45
C SER A 323 -17.86 -23.83 -6.37
N LEU A 324 -19.18 -23.96 -6.54
CA LEU A 324 -20.00 -22.97 -7.27
C LEU A 324 -19.96 -21.60 -6.58
N HIS A 325 -20.18 -21.54 -5.26
CA HIS A 325 -20.05 -20.31 -4.47
C HIS A 325 -18.68 -19.63 -4.64
N LYS A 326 -17.58 -20.41 -4.58
CA LYS A 326 -16.22 -19.88 -4.74
C LYS A 326 -16.01 -19.27 -6.12
N ASN A 327 -16.51 -19.92 -7.17
CA ASN A 327 -16.44 -19.41 -8.53
C ASN A 327 -17.31 -18.17 -8.76
N LEU A 328 -18.50 -18.10 -8.15
CA LEU A 328 -19.36 -16.92 -8.18
C LEU A 328 -18.68 -15.72 -7.51
N ALA A 329 -18.07 -15.93 -6.33
CA ALA A 329 -17.33 -14.92 -5.60
C ALA A 329 -16.10 -14.41 -6.37
N ASP A 330 -15.31 -15.33 -6.97
CA ASP A 330 -14.22 -14.98 -7.89
C ASP A 330 -14.76 -14.11 -9.05
N SER A 331 -15.90 -14.44 -9.65
CA SER A 331 -16.46 -13.67 -10.78
C SER A 331 -16.91 -12.25 -10.38
N TYR A 332 -17.52 -12.08 -9.20
CA TYR A 332 -17.80 -10.74 -8.66
C TYR A 332 -16.52 -9.94 -8.43
N HIS A 333 -15.47 -10.55 -7.88
CA HIS A 333 -14.16 -9.91 -7.72
C HIS A 333 -13.55 -9.48 -9.08
N PHE A 334 -13.65 -10.32 -10.11
CA PHE A 334 -13.14 -9.99 -11.44
C PHE A 334 -13.96 -8.91 -12.15
N ARG A 335 -15.29 -8.89 -11.99
CA ARG A 335 -16.14 -7.79 -12.50
C ARG A 335 -15.81 -6.47 -11.80
N TYR A 336 -15.59 -6.51 -10.48
CA TYR A 336 -15.12 -5.36 -9.72
C TYR A 336 -13.81 -4.77 -10.26
N ALA A 337 -12.81 -5.63 -10.50
CA ALA A 337 -11.50 -5.18 -10.99
C ALA A 337 -11.56 -4.43 -12.34
N ARG A 338 -12.64 -4.60 -13.11
CA ARG A 338 -12.87 -3.95 -14.42
C ARG A 338 -13.83 -2.76 -14.35
N LEU A 339 -14.90 -2.84 -13.57
CA LEU A 339 -15.96 -1.81 -13.53
C LEU A 339 -15.88 -0.88 -12.30
N GLY A 340 -15.26 -1.33 -11.21
CA GLY A 340 -15.10 -0.56 -9.97
C GLY A 340 -16.35 -0.43 -9.09
N ASP A 341 -17.41 -1.20 -9.36
CA ASP A 341 -18.70 -1.18 -8.65
C ASP A 341 -18.61 -1.74 -7.21
N LEU A 342 -18.82 -0.90 -6.19
CA LEU A 342 -18.64 -1.29 -4.80
C LEU A 342 -19.55 -2.43 -4.33
N ASP A 343 -20.70 -2.65 -4.98
CA ASP A 343 -21.58 -3.77 -4.61
C ASP A 343 -20.96 -5.13 -5.00
N ASP A 344 -20.17 -5.19 -6.07
CA ASP A 344 -19.48 -6.42 -6.51
C ASP A 344 -18.41 -6.86 -5.52
N VAL A 345 -17.55 -5.94 -5.06
CA VAL A 345 -16.49 -6.30 -4.08
C VAL A 345 -17.10 -6.66 -2.72
N ASN A 346 -18.19 -6.01 -2.32
CA ASN A 346 -18.94 -6.38 -1.13
C ASN A 346 -19.53 -7.78 -1.25
N LYS A 347 -20.14 -8.12 -2.39
CA LYS A 347 -20.70 -9.46 -2.65
C LYS A 347 -19.61 -10.53 -2.71
N ALA A 348 -18.46 -10.25 -3.32
CA ALA A 348 -17.31 -11.14 -3.34
C ALA A 348 -16.81 -11.47 -1.91
N VAL A 349 -16.63 -10.45 -1.07
CA VAL A 349 -16.21 -10.62 0.34
C VAL A 349 -17.25 -11.39 1.15
N GLU A 350 -18.55 -11.10 0.98
CA GLU A 350 -19.63 -11.84 1.66
C GLU A 350 -19.62 -13.34 1.30
N LEU A 351 -19.57 -13.65 0.00
CA LEU A 351 -19.59 -15.02 -0.50
C LEU A 351 -18.31 -15.78 -0.13
N HIS A 352 -17.13 -15.15 -0.17
CA HIS A 352 -15.88 -15.78 0.27
C HIS A 352 -15.89 -16.10 1.78
N ASN A 353 -16.46 -15.23 2.62
CA ASN A 353 -16.62 -15.51 4.04
C ASN A 353 -17.57 -16.70 4.29
N GLN A 354 -18.71 -16.75 3.59
CA GLN A 354 -19.65 -17.89 3.66
C GLN A 354 -18.98 -19.20 3.22
N VAL A 355 -18.19 -19.16 2.14
CA VAL A 355 -17.41 -20.31 1.64
C VAL A 355 -16.40 -20.80 2.68
N VAL A 356 -15.64 -19.91 3.31
CA VAL A 356 -14.66 -20.29 4.34
C VAL A 356 -15.37 -20.89 5.56
N ALA A 357 -16.45 -20.27 6.03
CA ALA A 357 -17.24 -20.76 7.17
C ALA A 357 -17.88 -22.14 6.92
N ALA A 358 -18.34 -22.41 5.69
CA ALA A 358 -18.93 -23.69 5.30
C ALA A 358 -17.89 -24.79 4.99
N THR A 359 -16.59 -24.51 5.09
CA THR A 359 -15.52 -25.45 4.74
C THR A 359 -14.95 -26.15 5.99
N PRO A 360 -14.97 -27.49 6.07
CA PRO A 360 -14.32 -28.22 7.16
C PRO A 360 -12.81 -27.94 7.23
N ARG A 361 -12.25 -27.85 8.45
CA ARG A 361 -10.82 -27.51 8.67
C ARG A 361 -9.82 -28.41 7.91
N ASN A 362 -10.15 -29.69 7.74
CA ASN A 362 -9.28 -30.66 7.07
C ASN A 362 -9.50 -30.72 5.55
N HIS A 363 -10.33 -29.83 4.98
CA HIS A 363 -10.67 -29.87 3.56
C HIS A 363 -9.49 -29.38 2.69
N PRO A 364 -9.04 -30.13 1.66
CA PRO A 364 -7.80 -29.84 0.94
C PRO A 364 -7.79 -28.50 0.19
N ASN A 365 -8.96 -27.88 -0.04
CA ASN A 365 -9.07 -26.57 -0.71
C ASN A 365 -9.37 -25.40 0.25
N LEU A 366 -9.34 -25.60 1.59
CA LEU A 366 -9.56 -24.52 2.56
C LEU A 366 -8.50 -23.42 2.44
N LEU A 367 -7.23 -23.80 2.31
CA LEU A 367 -6.10 -22.89 2.08
C LEU A 367 -6.39 -21.90 0.93
N GLY A 368 -6.79 -22.42 -0.24
CA GLY A 368 -7.10 -21.59 -1.41
C GLY A 368 -8.31 -20.66 -1.22
N ARG A 369 -9.26 -21.02 -0.35
CA ARG A 369 -10.44 -20.20 -0.02
C ARG A 369 -10.06 -19.00 0.84
N PHE A 370 -9.16 -19.18 1.81
CA PHE A 370 -8.60 -18.08 2.60
C PHE A 370 -7.82 -17.06 1.74
N ILE A 371 -7.10 -17.50 0.70
CA ILE A 371 -6.36 -16.58 -0.19
C ILE A 371 -7.30 -15.75 -1.07
N SER A 372 -8.36 -16.32 -1.65
CA SER A 372 -9.37 -15.54 -2.38
C SER A 372 -10.09 -14.52 -1.48
N LEU A 373 -10.36 -14.91 -0.22
CA LEU A 373 -10.91 -14.02 0.80
C LEU A 373 -9.95 -12.84 1.09
N GLY A 374 -8.66 -13.13 1.33
CA GLY A 374 -7.65 -12.11 1.59
C GLY A 374 -7.42 -11.16 0.41
N ALA A 375 -7.41 -11.68 -0.82
CA ALA A 375 -7.35 -10.87 -2.03
C ALA A 375 -8.56 -9.92 -2.17
N SER A 376 -9.78 -10.41 -1.89
CA SER A 376 -10.99 -9.57 -1.96
C SER A 376 -11.02 -8.47 -0.89
N HIS A 377 -10.57 -8.77 0.33
CA HIS A 377 -10.39 -7.76 1.37
C HIS A 377 -9.30 -6.74 0.99
N THR A 378 -8.16 -7.18 0.44
CA THR A 378 -7.09 -6.30 -0.06
C THR A 378 -7.61 -5.33 -1.13
N THR A 379 -8.38 -5.85 -2.09
CA THR A 379 -9.02 -5.05 -3.15
C THR A 379 -10.08 -4.09 -2.61
N ARG A 380 -10.84 -4.47 -1.57
CA ARG A 380 -11.77 -3.54 -0.90
C ARG A 380 -11.03 -2.44 -0.14
N TYR A 381 -9.96 -2.79 0.57
CA TYR A 381 -9.08 -1.83 1.26
C TYR A 381 -8.50 -0.79 0.29
N GLN A 382 -7.98 -1.20 -0.87
CA GLN A 382 -7.44 -0.28 -1.89
C GLN A 382 -8.42 0.83 -2.31
N ARG A 383 -9.73 0.61 -2.12
CA ARG A 383 -10.79 1.45 -2.70
C ARG A 383 -11.64 2.15 -1.65
N LEU A 384 -11.76 1.60 -0.43
CA LEU A 384 -12.43 2.24 0.72
C LEU A 384 -11.46 2.83 1.76
N GLY A 385 -10.20 2.37 1.79
CA GLY A 385 -9.21 2.76 2.80
C GLY A 385 -9.55 2.31 4.22
N ASN A 386 -10.33 1.24 4.38
CA ASN A 386 -10.75 0.74 5.70
C ASN A 386 -9.72 -0.24 6.28
N ASP A 387 -9.09 0.11 7.41
CA ASP A 387 -8.05 -0.69 8.04
C ASP A 387 -8.55 -2.07 8.55
N ASP A 388 -9.86 -2.22 8.81
CA ASP A 388 -10.45 -3.52 9.14
C ASP A 388 -10.30 -4.52 7.98
N ASP A 389 -10.44 -4.06 6.73
CA ASP A 389 -10.27 -4.90 5.55
C ASP A 389 -8.82 -5.35 5.38
N LEU A 390 -7.86 -4.45 5.59
CA LEU A 390 -6.45 -4.78 5.51
C LEU A 390 -6.02 -5.77 6.60
N SER A 391 -6.60 -5.62 7.80
CA SER A 391 -6.41 -6.55 8.92
C SER A 391 -7.02 -7.93 8.63
N ALA A 392 -8.24 -7.97 8.08
CA ALA A 392 -8.90 -9.21 7.66
C ALA A 392 -8.15 -9.90 6.51
N ALA A 393 -7.58 -9.15 5.57
CA ALA A 393 -6.76 -9.69 4.49
C ALA A 393 -5.51 -10.40 5.03
N ILE A 394 -4.77 -9.73 5.91
CA ILE A 394 -3.54 -10.27 6.52
C ILE A 394 -3.85 -11.50 7.37
N GLU A 395 -4.93 -11.51 8.16
CA GLU A 395 -5.31 -12.68 8.93
C GLU A 395 -5.76 -13.85 8.03
N ALA A 396 -6.51 -13.59 6.96
CA ALA A 396 -6.86 -14.62 5.99
C ALA A 396 -5.62 -15.24 5.32
N HIS A 397 -4.64 -14.41 4.92
CA HIS A 397 -3.36 -14.91 4.40
C HIS A 397 -2.55 -15.68 5.45
N ARG A 398 -2.55 -15.26 6.72
CA ARG A 398 -1.90 -15.98 7.83
C ARG A 398 -2.54 -17.35 8.08
N GLN A 399 -3.87 -17.43 8.06
CA GLN A 399 -4.60 -18.70 8.18
C GLN A 399 -4.34 -19.63 6.98
N ALA A 400 -4.17 -19.09 5.77
CA ALA A 400 -3.76 -19.88 4.62
C ALA A 400 -2.36 -20.47 4.78
N LEU A 401 -1.39 -19.70 5.27
CA LEU A 401 -0.02 -20.16 5.50
C LEU A 401 0.03 -21.29 6.55
N LEU A 402 -0.69 -21.14 7.67
CA LEU A 402 -0.80 -22.17 8.72
C LEU A 402 -1.39 -23.51 8.25
N LEU A 403 -2.07 -23.54 7.10
CA LEU A 403 -2.67 -24.75 6.51
C LEU A 403 -1.79 -25.38 5.43
N THR A 404 -0.57 -24.89 5.22
CA THR A 404 0.37 -25.41 4.20
C THR A 404 1.07 -26.66 4.74
N PRO A 405 0.92 -27.85 4.13
CA PRO A 405 1.67 -29.03 4.55
C PRO A 405 3.10 -28.99 4.01
N ASP A 406 4.10 -29.23 4.86
CA ASP A 406 5.54 -29.14 4.54
C ASP A 406 6.03 -30.07 3.41
N ASN A 407 5.21 -31.04 2.96
CA ASN A 407 5.64 -32.20 2.16
C ASN A 407 4.81 -32.48 0.89
N GLN A 408 4.21 -31.48 0.22
CA GLN A 408 3.49 -31.68 -1.06
C GLN A 408 4.07 -30.86 -2.23
N PRO A 409 4.92 -31.45 -3.11
CA PRO A 409 5.62 -30.75 -4.20
C PRO A 409 4.79 -30.24 -5.40
N GLN A 410 3.46 -30.15 -5.32
CA GLN A 410 2.59 -29.94 -6.49
C GLN A 410 1.53 -28.83 -6.35
N ARG A 411 1.72 -27.84 -5.47
CA ARG A 411 0.83 -26.67 -5.39
C ARG A 411 1.60 -25.36 -5.57
N PRO A 412 1.01 -24.32 -6.19
CA PRO A 412 1.67 -23.04 -6.45
C PRO A 412 1.77 -22.17 -5.18
N GLN A 413 2.51 -22.66 -4.17
CA GLN A 413 2.76 -21.99 -2.88
C GLN A 413 3.30 -20.56 -3.07
N TYR A 414 4.17 -20.35 -4.07
CA TYR A 414 4.71 -19.03 -4.44
C TYR A 414 3.62 -17.97 -4.71
N LYS A 415 2.47 -18.35 -5.29
CA LYS A 415 1.37 -17.42 -5.60
C LYS A 415 0.70 -16.92 -4.32
N TYR A 416 0.67 -17.75 -3.29
CA TYR A 416 0.03 -17.47 -2.01
C TYR A 416 0.90 -16.53 -1.16
N LEU A 417 2.20 -16.84 -1.11
CA LEU A 417 3.24 -15.99 -0.51
C LEU A 417 3.29 -14.61 -1.16
N LEU A 418 3.16 -14.53 -2.49
CA LEU A 418 3.06 -13.26 -3.22
C LEU A 418 1.84 -12.42 -2.78
N THR A 419 0.64 -13.01 -2.68
CA THR A 419 -0.55 -12.24 -2.28
C THR A 419 -0.43 -11.77 -0.82
N ALA A 420 0.10 -12.61 0.08
CA ALA A 420 0.40 -12.21 1.45
C ALA A 420 1.38 -11.02 1.49
N ALA A 421 2.51 -11.12 0.77
CA ALA A 421 3.52 -10.08 0.70
C ALA A 421 2.95 -8.73 0.23
N ILE A 422 2.09 -8.74 -0.79
CA ILE A 422 1.41 -7.53 -1.29
C ILE A 422 0.52 -6.90 -0.20
N SER A 423 -0.25 -7.68 0.56
CA SER A 423 -1.07 -7.15 1.66
C SER A 423 -0.22 -6.53 2.78
N TYR A 424 0.93 -7.13 3.11
CA TYR A 424 1.90 -6.53 4.05
C TYR A 424 2.50 -5.21 3.51
N GLN A 425 2.85 -5.12 2.22
CA GLN A 425 3.30 -3.87 1.60
C GLN A 425 2.24 -2.77 1.67
N MET A 426 0.96 -3.11 1.52
CA MET A 426 -0.12 -2.13 1.66
C MET A 426 -0.26 -1.60 3.08
N ARG A 427 -0.05 -2.43 4.11
CA ARG A 427 -0.06 -2.00 5.52
C ARG A 427 1.17 -1.18 5.89
N PHE A 428 2.32 -1.49 5.32
CA PHE A 428 3.49 -0.62 5.37
C PHE A 428 3.22 0.76 4.73
N ASN A 429 2.55 0.81 3.56
CA ASN A 429 2.27 2.06 2.87
C ASN A 429 1.22 2.95 3.56
N SER A 430 0.32 2.37 4.36
CA SER A 430 -0.59 3.14 5.22
C SER A 430 0.07 3.55 6.53
N HIS A 431 0.58 2.61 7.32
CA HIS A 431 0.94 2.81 8.73
C HIS A 431 2.46 2.94 8.98
N GLY A 432 3.29 2.50 8.02
CA GLY A 432 4.75 2.61 8.11
C GLY A 432 5.42 1.65 9.10
N ILE A 433 4.77 0.51 9.39
CA ILE A 433 5.22 -0.57 10.29
C ILE A 433 6.38 -1.33 9.63
N ILE A 434 7.59 -1.23 10.16
CA ILE A 434 8.81 -1.72 9.50
C ILE A 434 8.80 -3.27 9.39
N GLU A 435 8.22 -3.92 10.39
CA GLU A 435 8.07 -5.37 10.48
C GLU A 435 7.24 -5.94 9.32
N ASP A 436 6.32 -5.15 8.74
CA ASP A 436 5.49 -5.58 7.61
C ASP A 436 6.30 -5.63 6.30
N ILE A 437 7.14 -4.64 6.04
CA ILE A 437 7.95 -4.63 4.81
C ILE A 437 9.06 -5.69 4.87
N ASP A 438 9.61 -5.95 6.06
CA ASP A 438 10.56 -7.05 6.27
C ASP A 438 9.88 -8.42 6.14
N SER A 439 8.65 -8.59 6.66
CA SER A 439 7.83 -9.80 6.44
C SER A 439 7.52 -10.02 4.96
N SER A 440 7.15 -8.95 4.24
CA SER A 440 6.91 -9.01 2.80
C SER A 440 8.15 -9.45 2.02
N ILE A 441 9.32 -8.89 2.33
CA ILE A 441 10.59 -9.26 1.69
C ILE A 441 10.89 -10.75 1.95
N SER A 442 10.66 -11.23 3.18
CA SER A 442 10.83 -12.65 3.53
C SER A 442 9.94 -13.58 2.68
N TYR A 443 8.63 -13.31 2.60
CA TYR A 443 7.71 -14.13 1.80
C TYR A 443 8.01 -14.08 0.30
N LEU A 444 8.54 -12.97 -0.23
CA LEU A 444 8.93 -12.87 -1.64
C LEU A 444 10.20 -13.66 -1.95
N HIS A 445 11.18 -13.69 -1.05
CA HIS A 445 12.35 -14.57 -1.18
C HIS A 445 11.94 -16.06 -1.14
N GLU A 446 11.03 -16.43 -0.24
CA GLU A 446 10.47 -17.79 -0.19
C GLU A 446 9.71 -18.16 -1.48
N ALA A 447 8.86 -17.26 -1.98
CA ALA A 447 8.16 -17.44 -3.25
C ALA A 447 9.13 -17.61 -4.44
N LEU A 448 10.22 -16.84 -4.46
CA LEU A 448 11.24 -16.89 -5.50
C LEU A 448 12.08 -18.18 -5.45
N ALA A 449 12.31 -18.74 -4.25
CA ALA A 449 12.98 -20.02 -4.06
C ALA A 449 12.11 -21.21 -4.53
N LEU A 450 10.79 -21.11 -4.36
CA LEU A 450 9.82 -22.11 -4.83
C LEU A 450 9.52 -22.03 -6.34
N THR A 451 10.10 -21.06 -7.06
CA THR A 451 9.81 -20.79 -8.47
C THR A 451 11.02 -21.10 -9.35
N SER A 452 10.90 -22.06 -10.27
CA SER A 452 12.00 -22.43 -11.17
C SER A 452 12.43 -21.29 -12.12
N GLY A 453 13.68 -21.33 -12.59
CA GLY A 453 14.32 -20.24 -13.33
C GLY A 453 13.60 -19.82 -14.63
N GLY A 454 12.99 -20.77 -15.34
CA GLY A 454 12.25 -20.52 -16.60
C GLY A 454 10.74 -20.28 -16.42
N HIS A 455 10.25 -20.09 -15.19
CA HIS A 455 8.82 -19.97 -14.92
C HIS A 455 8.27 -18.59 -15.34
N ILE A 456 7.15 -18.57 -16.09
CA ILE A 456 6.57 -17.36 -16.70
C ILE A 456 6.25 -16.21 -15.71
N LEU A 457 5.95 -16.52 -14.45
CA LEU A 457 5.68 -15.51 -13.41
C LEU A 457 6.93 -15.05 -12.63
N ARG A 458 8.11 -15.61 -12.91
CA ARG A 458 9.36 -15.27 -12.19
C ARG A 458 9.75 -13.78 -12.34
N PRO A 459 9.64 -13.13 -13.52
CA PRO A 459 9.90 -11.69 -13.64
C PRO A 459 9.02 -10.84 -12.73
N GLY A 460 7.72 -11.17 -12.60
CA GLY A 460 6.81 -10.43 -11.73
C GLY A 460 7.11 -10.58 -10.24
N LEU A 461 7.62 -11.73 -9.80
CA LEU A 461 8.11 -11.92 -8.42
C LEU A 461 9.34 -11.05 -8.15
N LEU A 462 10.29 -11.00 -9.08
CA LEU A 462 11.51 -10.17 -8.99
C LEU A 462 11.17 -8.68 -8.95
N ASP A 463 10.26 -8.22 -9.80
CA ASP A 463 9.77 -6.84 -9.81
C ASP A 463 9.04 -6.46 -8.50
N THR A 464 8.18 -7.35 -7.98
CA THR A 464 7.50 -7.14 -6.69
C THR A 464 8.49 -7.06 -5.52
N LEU A 465 9.59 -7.83 -5.59
CA LEU A 465 10.68 -7.79 -4.60
C LEU A 465 11.48 -6.48 -4.70
N GLY A 466 11.83 -6.03 -5.91
CA GLY A 466 12.44 -4.72 -6.13
C GLY A 466 11.58 -3.60 -5.54
N GLY A 467 10.29 -3.59 -5.85
CA GLY A 467 9.33 -2.64 -5.29
C GLY A 467 9.17 -2.71 -3.76
N ALA A 468 9.46 -3.85 -3.12
CA ALA A 468 9.49 -3.94 -1.66
C ALA A 468 10.72 -3.21 -1.09
N TYR A 469 11.90 -3.45 -1.67
CA TYR A 469 13.15 -2.76 -1.32
C TYR A 469 13.07 -1.25 -1.60
N PHE A 470 12.51 -0.80 -2.73
CA PHE A 470 12.30 0.62 -3.05
C PHE A 470 11.47 1.36 -1.98
N ARG A 471 10.41 0.71 -1.49
CA ARG A 471 9.53 1.28 -0.45
C ARG A 471 10.22 1.30 0.91
N ARG A 472 10.97 0.25 1.27
CA ARG A 472 11.78 0.23 2.50
C ARG A 472 12.87 1.32 2.47
N HIS A 473 13.55 1.48 1.34
CA HIS A 473 14.47 2.60 1.09
C HIS A 473 13.77 3.95 1.29
N SER A 474 12.63 4.16 0.63
CA SER A 474 11.92 5.46 0.67
C SER A 474 11.44 5.85 2.07
N ARG A 475 11.38 4.89 3.01
CA ARG A 475 11.05 5.12 4.43
C ARG A 475 12.26 5.26 5.35
N LEU A 476 13.32 4.48 5.10
CA LEU A 476 14.49 4.36 5.99
C LEU A 476 15.74 5.07 5.47
N HIS A 477 15.70 5.62 4.26
CA HIS A 477 16.81 6.27 3.55
C HIS A 477 18.09 5.43 3.46
N LYS A 478 17.94 4.09 3.46
CA LYS A 478 19.03 3.12 3.32
C LYS A 478 19.42 2.94 1.86
N LEU A 479 20.52 3.57 1.44
CA LEU A 479 21.05 3.44 0.07
C LEU A 479 21.18 1.99 -0.41
N LYS A 480 21.64 1.07 0.47
CA LYS A 480 21.75 -0.36 0.14
C LYS A 480 20.42 -0.99 -0.30
N ASP A 481 19.29 -0.58 0.30
CA ASP A 481 17.99 -1.09 -0.12
C ASP A 481 17.62 -0.59 -1.52
N LEU A 482 18.10 0.58 -1.93
CA LEU A 482 17.90 1.08 -3.30
C LEU A 482 18.77 0.36 -4.33
N ASP A 483 20.00 -0.01 -3.97
CA ASP A 483 20.86 -0.83 -4.83
C ASP A 483 20.29 -2.25 -5.03
N GLU A 484 19.73 -2.86 -3.97
CA GLU A 484 18.97 -4.11 -4.07
C GLU A 484 17.73 -3.94 -4.97
N SER A 485 16.98 -2.85 -4.81
CA SER A 485 15.83 -2.54 -5.68
C SER A 485 16.19 -2.56 -7.16
N ILE A 486 17.27 -1.85 -7.53
CA ILE A 486 17.79 -1.80 -8.91
C ILE A 486 18.17 -3.22 -9.38
N ASN A 487 18.94 -3.96 -8.60
CA ASN A 487 19.36 -5.33 -8.92
C ASN A 487 18.17 -6.28 -9.20
N TRP A 488 17.10 -6.22 -8.40
CA TRP A 488 15.92 -7.07 -8.60
C TRP A 488 15.09 -6.66 -9.83
N HIS A 489 14.92 -5.35 -10.08
CA HIS A 489 14.23 -4.88 -11.29
C HIS A 489 15.06 -5.15 -12.57
N GLU A 490 16.39 -5.05 -12.54
CA GLU A 490 17.25 -5.42 -13.68
C GLU A 490 17.12 -6.91 -14.03
N GLN A 491 17.07 -7.80 -13.04
CA GLN A 491 16.80 -9.23 -13.26
C GLN A 491 15.39 -9.49 -13.82
N ALA A 492 14.38 -8.74 -13.37
CA ALA A 492 13.02 -8.83 -13.91
C ALA A 492 12.96 -8.44 -15.40
N VAL A 493 13.61 -7.33 -15.76
CA VAL A 493 13.72 -6.86 -17.15
C VAL A 493 14.52 -7.85 -18.01
N ALA A 494 15.64 -8.37 -17.51
CA ALA A 494 16.51 -9.30 -18.26
C ALA A 494 15.87 -10.67 -18.54
N LEU A 495 14.92 -11.11 -17.71
CA LEU A 495 14.17 -12.37 -17.89
C LEU A 495 12.85 -12.19 -18.65
N SER A 496 12.48 -10.96 -19.02
CA SER A 496 11.24 -10.67 -19.74
C SER A 496 11.49 -10.54 -21.24
N THR A 497 10.66 -11.19 -22.06
CA THR A 497 10.66 -11.05 -23.52
C THR A 497 9.56 -10.09 -23.95
N ASP A 498 9.78 -9.38 -25.07
CA ASP A 498 8.84 -8.38 -25.63
C ASP A 498 7.44 -8.94 -25.93
N SER A 499 7.29 -10.27 -26.00
CA SER A 499 6.02 -10.98 -26.22
C SER A 499 5.09 -11.04 -24.99
N VAL A 500 5.55 -10.68 -23.78
CA VAL A 500 4.75 -10.76 -22.54
C VAL A 500 4.49 -9.36 -21.98
N GLY A 501 3.23 -8.94 -21.98
CA GLY A 501 2.77 -7.55 -21.85
C GLY A 501 3.04 -6.79 -20.54
N ASN A 502 3.97 -7.23 -19.69
CA ASN A 502 4.36 -6.54 -18.45
C ASN A 502 5.74 -5.87 -18.50
N LEU A 503 6.55 -6.11 -19.54
CA LEU A 503 7.88 -5.49 -19.68
C LEU A 503 7.89 -3.95 -19.55
N PRO A 504 6.91 -3.18 -20.10
CA PRO A 504 6.84 -1.74 -19.88
C PRO A 504 6.71 -1.33 -18.40
N VAL A 505 6.03 -2.13 -17.58
CA VAL A 505 5.86 -1.89 -16.13
C VAL A 505 7.18 -2.11 -15.40
N TYR A 506 7.89 -3.20 -15.70
CA TYR A 506 9.19 -3.50 -15.08
C TYR A 506 10.26 -2.47 -15.44
N LEU A 507 10.27 -2.01 -16.70
CA LEU A 507 11.12 -0.90 -17.15
C LEU A 507 10.79 0.41 -16.44
N ALA A 508 9.51 0.71 -16.25
CA ALA A 508 9.09 1.89 -15.50
C ALA A 508 9.61 1.83 -14.05
N ASN A 509 9.38 0.72 -13.33
CA ASN A 509 9.84 0.54 -11.94
C ASN A 509 11.39 0.60 -11.81
N LEU A 510 12.11 0.06 -12.79
CA LEU A 510 13.56 0.17 -12.86
C LEU A 510 14.02 1.63 -13.03
N GLY A 511 13.38 2.38 -13.94
CA GLY A 511 13.65 3.81 -14.14
C GLY A 511 13.38 4.65 -12.89
N ALA A 512 12.33 4.33 -12.14
CA ALA A 512 12.03 4.96 -10.85
C ALA A 512 13.11 4.72 -9.79
N SER A 513 13.64 3.50 -9.73
CA SER A 513 14.74 3.13 -8.83
C SER A 513 16.01 3.90 -9.18
N TYR A 514 16.32 4.03 -10.47
CA TYR A 514 17.45 4.84 -10.96
C TYR A 514 17.29 6.33 -10.66
N ALA A 515 16.15 6.94 -10.97
CA ALA A 515 15.88 8.35 -10.66
C ALA A 515 16.01 8.64 -9.15
N SER A 516 15.47 7.75 -8.29
CA SER A 516 15.60 7.89 -6.84
C SER A 516 17.03 7.73 -6.31
N ARG A 517 17.96 7.13 -7.08
CA ARG A 517 19.38 7.02 -6.68
C ARG A 517 20.16 8.25 -7.13
N PHE A 518 19.85 8.75 -8.33
CA PHE A 518 20.30 10.06 -8.78
C PHE A 518 19.97 11.18 -7.78
N ASP A 519 18.76 11.21 -7.21
CA ASP A 519 18.39 12.23 -6.21
C ASP A 519 19.30 12.25 -4.96
N ILE A 520 19.92 11.13 -4.64
CA ILE A 520 20.79 10.96 -3.45
C ILE A 520 22.27 11.16 -3.80
N GLN A 521 22.73 10.61 -4.93
CA GLN A 521 24.15 10.57 -5.30
C GLN A 521 24.55 11.62 -6.34
N GLY A 522 23.61 12.08 -7.17
CA GLY A 522 23.84 13.03 -8.25
C GLY A 522 24.56 12.49 -9.49
N ASP A 523 24.78 11.17 -9.61
CA ASP A 523 25.43 10.59 -10.80
C ASP A 523 24.48 10.60 -12.00
N LEU A 524 24.77 11.48 -12.96
CA LEU A 524 24.02 11.64 -14.22
C LEU A 524 23.78 10.32 -14.97
N LYS A 525 24.67 9.32 -14.82
CA LYS A 525 24.49 8.00 -15.46
C LYS A 525 23.21 7.29 -15.01
N ASP A 526 22.80 7.48 -13.76
CA ASP A 526 21.54 6.91 -13.27
C ASP A 526 20.34 7.61 -13.90
N MET A 527 20.41 8.93 -14.12
CA MET A 527 19.36 9.64 -14.85
C MET A 527 19.29 9.22 -16.33
N ASP A 528 20.43 9.03 -16.98
CA ASP A 528 20.48 8.51 -18.35
C ASP A 528 19.86 7.10 -18.46
N LYS A 529 20.11 6.24 -17.48
CA LYS A 529 19.45 4.91 -17.39
C LYS A 529 17.95 5.01 -17.12
N ALA A 530 17.51 5.96 -16.28
CA ALA A 530 16.09 6.18 -16.03
C ALA A 530 15.35 6.61 -17.32
N ILE A 531 15.99 7.48 -18.12
CA ILE A 531 15.48 7.91 -19.43
C ILE A 531 15.47 6.74 -20.43
N ASP A 532 16.54 5.94 -20.53
CA ASP A 532 16.57 4.73 -21.38
C ASP A 532 15.41 3.77 -21.06
N CYS A 533 15.20 3.48 -19.78
CA CYS A 533 14.11 2.61 -19.33
C CYS A 533 12.73 3.17 -19.74
N GLY A 534 12.51 4.47 -19.57
CA GLY A 534 11.27 5.14 -19.96
C GLY A 534 11.03 5.12 -21.49
N LEU A 535 12.07 5.38 -22.29
CA LEU A 535 11.98 5.36 -23.75
C LEU A 535 11.72 3.94 -24.28
N ARG A 536 12.37 2.93 -23.70
CA ARG A 536 12.13 1.52 -24.04
C ARG A 536 10.71 1.07 -23.67
N ALA A 537 10.21 1.49 -22.51
CA ALA A 537 8.82 1.24 -22.12
C ALA A 537 7.83 1.91 -23.08
N LEU A 538 8.14 3.12 -23.57
CA LEU A 538 7.27 3.88 -24.48
C LEU A 538 7.19 3.22 -25.86
N ASN A 539 8.31 2.76 -26.40
CA ASN A 539 8.36 2.04 -27.69
C ASN A 539 7.58 0.72 -27.71
N LEU A 540 7.28 0.15 -26.54
CA LEU A 540 6.53 -1.10 -26.38
C LEU A 540 5.02 -0.89 -26.13
N LEU A 541 4.58 0.35 -25.89
CA LEU A 541 3.18 0.67 -25.60
C LEU A 541 2.47 1.25 -26.83
N PRO A 542 1.24 0.79 -27.16
CA PRO A 542 0.39 1.48 -28.13
C PRO A 542 0.11 2.93 -27.72
N GLU A 543 0.03 3.85 -28.68
CA GLU A 543 -0.19 5.29 -28.43
C GLU A 543 -1.44 5.57 -27.56
N GLN A 544 -2.49 4.75 -27.70
CA GLN A 544 -3.76 4.88 -26.97
C GLN A 544 -3.81 4.07 -25.65
N HIS A 545 -2.71 3.48 -25.20
CA HIS A 545 -2.68 2.71 -23.95
C HIS A 545 -2.83 3.64 -22.72
N ALA A 546 -3.63 3.23 -21.73
CA ALA A 546 -3.99 4.07 -20.58
C ALA A 546 -2.77 4.57 -19.77
N SER A 547 -1.69 3.80 -19.72
CA SER A 547 -0.44 4.17 -19.02
C SER A 547 0.47 5.11 -19.81
N THR A 548 0.24 5.32 -21.12
CA THR A 548 1.16 6.08 -22.00
C THR A 548 1.31 7.53 -21.55
N SER A 549 0.23 8.20 -21.15
CA SER A 549 0.29 9.57 -20.61
C SER A 549 1.14 9.67 -19.33
N SER A 550 1.01 8.70 -18.42
CA SER A 550 1.80 8.68 -17.17
C SER A 550 3.30 8.46 -17.45
N LEU A 551 3.62 7.60 -18.40
CA LEU A 551 5.00 7.34 -18.81
C LEU A 551 5.65 8.55 -19.50
N LEU A 552 4.91 9.24 -20.37
CA LEU A 552 5.33 10.50 -20.99
C LEU A 552 5.56 11.60 -19.94
N GLY A 553 4.69 11.69 -18.92
CA GLY A 553 4.88 12.60 -17.78
C GLY A 553 6.17 12.30 -16.99
N ASN A 554 6.41 11.03 -16.68
CA ASN A 554 7.62 10.58 -15.99
C ASN A 554 8.90 10.85 -16.81
N LEU A 555 8.88 10.62 -18.13
CA LEU A 555 9.97 10.98 -19.03
C LEU A 555 10.24 12.48 -19.02
N GLY A 556 9.20 13.30 -19.17
CA GLY A 556 9.35 14.75 -19.16
C GLY A 556 9.94 15.29 -17.85
N SER A 557 9.50 14.74 -16.71
CA SER A 557 10.09 15.02 -15.39
C SER A 557 11.58 14.63 -15.32
N ALA A 558 11.96 13.43 -15.80
CA ALA A 558 13.34 12.97 -15.82
C ALA A 558 14.25 13.88 -16.67
N TYR A 559 13.77 14.32 -17.84
CA TYR A 559 14.49 15.29 -18.69
C TYR A 559 14.69 16.64 -17.99
N GLY A 560 13.68 17.19 -17.29
CA GLY A 560 13.82 18.42 -16.50
C GLY A 560 14.80 18.27 -15.32
N ILE A 561 14.77 17.14 -14.62
CA ILE A 561 15.76 16.84 -13.57
C ILE A 561 17.18 16.78 -14.16
N ARG A 562 17.36 16.16 -15.34
CA ARG A 562 18.66 16.12 -16.03
C ARG A 562 19.11 17.52 -16.41
N PHE A 563 18.22 18.34 -16.99
CA PHE A 563 18.48 19.73 -17.37
C PHE A 563 19.05 20.55 -16.21
N ARG A 564 18.47 20.47 -15.01
CA ARG A 564 18.99 21.19 -13.82
C ARG A 564 20.46 20.93 -13.49
N ARG A 565 21.02 19.80 -13.92
CA ARG A 565 22.45 19.46 -13.77
C ARG A 565 23.26 19.63 -15.06
N SER A 566 22.70 19.24 -16.20
CA SER A 566 23.39 19.25 -17.49
C SER A 566 23.46 20.63 -18.13
N GLN A 567 22.45 21.48 -17.86
CA GLN A 567 22.17 22.75 -18.53
C GLN A 567 22.12 22.63 -20.07
N GLN A 568 21.81 21.44 -20.59
CA GLN A 568 21.71 21.19 -22.03
C GLN A 568 20.31 21.56 -22.54
N GLN A 569 20.24 22.48 -23.50
CA GLN A 569 18.95 22.93 -24.06
C GLN A 569 18.07 21.78 -24.59
N THR A 570 18.67 20.74 -25.16
CA THR A 570 17.96 19.53 -25.63
C THR A 570 17.18 18.81 -24.52
N ASP A 571 17.61 18.94 -23.26
CA ASP A 571 16.93 18.30 -22.13
C ASP A 571 15.66 19.06 -21.76
N ILE A 572 15.70 20.40 -21.69
CA ILE A 572 14.50 21.18 -21.33
C ILE A 572 13.46 21.22 -22.46
N ASP A 573 13.91 21.27 -23.72
CA ASP A 573 13.01 21.16 -24.86
C ASP A 573 12.37 19.75 -24.94
N GLY A 574 13.13 18.70 -24.60
CA GLY A 574 12.59 17.34 -24.45
C GLY A 574 11.58 17.20 -23.31
N ALA A 575 11.85 17.82 -22.16
CA ALA A 575 10.92 17.84 -21.03
C ALA A 575 9.56 18.44 -21.42
N ILE A 576 9.57 19.60 -22.07
CA ILE A 576 8.37 20.31 -22.52
C ILE A 576 7.61 19.50 -23.59
N ASP A 577 8.30 18.89 -24.56
CA ASP A 577 7.67 18.05 -25.60
C ASP A 577 6.97 16.82 -25.01
N TYR A 578 7.65 16.05 -24.15
CA TYR A 578 7.04 14.86 -23.53
C TYR A 578 5.89 15.21 -22.59
N LEU A 579 5.99 16.28 -21.80
CA LEU A 579 4.89 16.75 -20.95
C LEU A 579 3.71 17.28 -21.77
N THR A 580 3.94 17.93 -22.91
CA THR A 580 2.88 18.41 -23.80
C THR A 580 2.14 17.24 -24.46
N LYS A 581 2.87 16.18 -24.87
CA LYS A 581 2.30 14.90 -25.33
C LYS A 581 1.56 14.16 -24.21
N ALA A 582 2.05 14.20 -22.98
CA ALA A 582 1.35 13.63 -21.84
C ALA A 582 -0.01 14.34 -21.64
N LEU A 583 -0.02 15.67 -21.69
CA LEU A 583 -1.21 16.50 -21.48
C LEU A 583 -2.30 16.30 -22.56
N SER A 584 -1.91 16.13 -23.84
CA SER A 584 -2.88 15.93 -24.93
C SER A 584 -3.62 14.60 -24.86
N LEU A 585 -3.07 13.61 -24.14
CA LEU A 585 -3.69 12.29 -23.92
C LEU A 585 -4.58 12.24 -22.67
N VAL A 586 -4.60 13.26 -21.80
CA VAL A 586 -5.43 13.25 -20.58
C VAL A 586 -6.80 13.89 -20.82
N PRO A 587 -7.93 13.18 -20.57
CA PRO A 587 -9.28 13.74 -20.62
C PRO A 587 -9.45 14.95 -19.68
N GLU A 588 -10.42 15.82 -19.94
CA GLU A 588 -10.53 17.09 -19.18
C GLU A 588 -10.70 16.93 -17.67
N GLY A 589 -11.37 15.86 -17.21
CA GLY A 589 -11.50 15.49 -15.79
C GLY A 589 -10.45 14.48 -15.29
N GLY A 590 -9.36 14.26 -16.02
CA GLY A 590 -8.35 13.26 -15.66
C GLY A 590 -7.56 13.61 -14.40
N VAL A 591 -7.48 12.65 -13.47
CA VAL A 591 -6.86 12.80 -12.13
C VAL A 591 -5.41 13.32 -12.17
N THR A 592 -4.63 12.93 -13.19
CA THR A 592 -3.22 13.33 -13.36
C THR A 592 -3.02 14.70 -14.00
N LYS A 593 -4.08 15.31 -14.56
CA LYS A 593 -3.98 16.58 -15.32
C LYS A 593 -3.37 17.74 -14.51
N PRO A 594 -3.73 17.97 -13.22
CA PRO A 594 -3.12 19.03 -12.42
C PRO A 594 -1.61 18.85 -12.22
N SER A 595 -1.13 17.60 -12.08
CA SER A 595 0.29 17.29 -11.90
C SER A 595 1.09 17.59 -13.16
N ILE A 596 0.63 17.13 -14.33
CA ILE A 596 1.29 17.41 -15.63
C ILE A 596 1.34 18.92 -15.91
N LEU A 597 0.28 19.66 -15.57
CA LEU A 597 0.24 21.12 -15.70
C LEU A 597 1.25 21.83 -14.77
N ASN A 598 1.44 21.34 -13.54
CA ASN A 598 2.48 21.84 -12.63
C ASN A 598 3.89 21.55 -13.18
N ASP A 599 4.11 20.37 -13.73
CA ASP A 599 5.44 19.96 -14.22
C ASP A 599 5.81 20.71 -15.52
N LEU A 600 4.81 21.02 -16.37
CA LEU A 600 4.96 21.97 -17.47
C LEU A 600 5.34 23.35 -16.96
N ALA A 601 4.63 23.88 -15.95
CA ALA A 601 4.94 25.19 -15.39
C ALA A 601 6.38 25.27 -14.82
N ILE A 602 6.86 24.19 -14.20
CA ILE A 602 8.26 24.07 -13.74
C ILE A 602 9.22 24.03 -14.94
N SER A 603 8.94 23.26 -15.99
CA SER A 603 9.84 23.15 -17.16
C SER A 603 9.94 24.47 -17.94
N TYR A 604 8.82 25.19 -18.11
CA TYR A 604 8.83 26.54 -18.69
C TYR A 604 9.57 27.55 -17.80
N LEU A 605 9.43 27.46 -16.47
CA LEU A 605 10.19 28.27 -15.53
C LEU A 605 11.70 28.01 -15.59
N GLU A 606 12.12 26.74 -15.66
CA GLU A 606 13.52 26.34 -15.80
C GLU A 606 14.11 26.81 -17.14
N ARG A 607 13.31 26.79 -18.22
CA ARG A 607 13.73 27.36 -19.52
C ARG A 607 13.81 28.89 -19.49
N TYR A 608 12.89 29.57 -18.81
CA TYR A 608 12.96 31.01 -18.54
C TYR A 608 14.24 31.37 -17.76
N ASP A 609 14.56 30.65 -16.68
CA ASP A 609 15.76 30.93 -15.88
C ASP A 609 17.07 30.77 -16.69
N TYR A 610 17.05 29.98 -17.77
CA TYR A 610 18.20 29.74 -18.66
C TYR A 610 18.25 30.68 -19.88
N GLN A 611 17.11 31.01 -20.51
CA GLN A 611 17.04 31.80 -21.75
C GLN A 611 16.55 33.25 -21.55
N ASN A 612 16.01 33.57 -20.37
CA ASN A 612 15.34 34.83 -20.01
C ASN A 612 14.28 35.29 -21.04
N GLN A 613 13.47 34.35 -21.55
CA GLN A 613 12.38 34.61 -22.49
C GLN A 613 11.04 34.79 -21.76
N LEU A 614 10.49 36.01 -21.81
CA LEU A 614 9.26 36.36 -21.08
C LEU A 614 8.06 35.46 -21.41
N ASP A 615 7.91 35.04 -22.67
CA ASP A 615 6.83 34.16 -23.14
C ASP A 615 6.77 32.83 -22.35
N ASP A 616 7.93 32.27 -21.99
CA ASP A 616 8.01 31.05 -21.17
C ASP A 616 7.50 31.29 -19.74
N LEU A 617 7.80 32.46 -19.16
CA LEU A 617 7.33 32.82 -17.82
C LEU A 617 5.81 33.06 -17.80
N GLU A 618 5.25 33.67 -18.85
CA GLU A 618 3.79 33.81 -19.00
C GLU A 618 3.10 32.45 -19.19
N LEU A 619 3.70 31.54 -19.97
CA LEU A 619 3.22 30.16 -20.09
C LEU A 619 3.29 29.41 -18.76
N ALA A 620 4.37 29.55 -17.99
CA ALA A 620 4.49 28.95 -16.67
C ALA A 620 3.37 29.43 -15.72
N ILE A 621 3.11 30.74 -15.66
CA ILE A 621 2.00 31.32 -14.87
C ILE A 621 0.64 30.75 -15.32
N LYS A 622 0.40 30.67 -16.64
CA LYS A 622 -0.85 30.14 -17.22
C LYS A 622 -1.08 28.66 -16.86
N PHE A 623 -0.07 27.81 -17.01
CA PHE A 623 -0.18 26.39 -16.66
C PHE A 623 -0.36 26.20 -15.14
N GLN A 624 0.31 27.02 -14.32
CA GLN A 624 0.17 26.97 -12.86
C GLN A 624 -1.25 27.34 -12.40
N LEU A 625 -1.84 28.40 -12.96
CA LEU A 625 -3.25 28.78 -12.70
C LEU A 625 -4.23 27.68 -13.15
N SER A 626 -3.94 27.00 -14.26
CA SER A 626 -4.74 25.87 -14.75
C SER A 626 -4.63 24.66 -13.80
N SER A 627 -3.45 24.37 -13.26
CA SER A 627 -3.25 23.32 -12.24
C SER A 627 -4.05 23.61 -10.96
N ILE A 628 -4.00 24.86 -10.47
CA ILE A 628 -4.72 25.28 -9.25
C ILE A 628 -6.25 25.20 -9.43
N SER A 629 -6.78 25.61 -10.58
CA SER A 629 -8.24 25.63 -10.81
C SER A 629 -8.85 24.23 -10.98
N LEU A 630 -8.06 23.22 -11.37
CA LEU A 630 -8.46 21.81 -11.45
C LEU A 630 -8.21 21.02 -10.15
N ALA A 631 -7.38 21.52 -9.24
CA ALA A 631 -7.11 20.85 -7.96
C ALA A 631 -8.31 20.97 -7.00
N PRO A 632 -8.70 19.91 -6.27
CA PRO A 632 -9.73 20.02 -5.23
C PRO A 632 -9.31 21.04 -4.17
N LYS A 633 -10.21 21.95 -3.78
CA LYS A 633 -9.89 23.15 -2.95
C LYS A 633 -9.10 22.89 -1.67
N GLU A 634 -9.30 21.72 -1.03
CA GLU A 634 -8.61 21.37 0.22
C GLU A 634 -7.47 20.36 0.02
N HIS A 635 -7.10 20.05 -1.23
CA HIS A 635 -6.04 19.09 -1.52
C HIS A 635 -4.68 19.60 -1.01
N PRO A 636 -3.86 18.77 -0.33
CA PRO A 636 -2.58 19.18 0.26
C PRO A 636 -1.54 19.69 -0.75
N THR A 637 -1.76 19.49 -2.05
CA THR A 637 -0.89 20.07 -3.10
C THR A 637 -1.21 21.54 -3.40
N VAL A 638 -2.42 22.05 -3.09
CA VAL A 638 -2.84 23.42 -3.39
C VAL A 638 -1.90 24.47 -2.78
N PRO A 639 -1.48 24.40 -1.51
CA PRO A 639 -0.46 25.30 -0.95
C PRO A 639 0.86 25.29 -1.72
N VAL A 640 1.30 24.11 -2.19
CA VAL A 640 2.54 24.02 -2.98
C VAL A 640 2.36 24.72 -4.32
N LEU A 641 1.20 24.54 -4.96
CA LEU A 641 0.89 25.18 -6.24
C LEU A 641 0.83 26.71 -6.09
N LEU A 642 0.19 27.20 -5.02
CA LEU A 642 0.12 28.62 -4.66
C LEU A 642 1.51 29.20 -4.34
N ASN A 643 2.35 28.49 -3.59
CA ASN A 643 3.72 28.91 -3.32
C ASN A 643 4.57 29.02 -4.60
N ALA A 644 4.43 28.05 -5.52
CA ALA A 644 5.10 28.12 -6.82
C ALA A 644 4.58 29.29 -7.67
N LEU A 645 3.26 29.54 -7.69
CA LEU A 645 2.65 30.70 -8.35
C LEU A 645 3.19 32.03 -7.79
N GLY A 646 3.33 32.14 -6.46
CA GLY A 646 3.96 33.29 -5.81
C GLY A 646 5.37 33.56 -6.33
N GLY A 647 6.19 32.50 -6.46
CA GLY A 647 7.55 32.58 -7.01
C GLY A 647 7.63 32.89 -8.52
N LEU A 648 6.63 32.49 -9.31
CA LEU A 648 6.50 32.89 -10.72
C LEU A 648 6.20 34.38 -10.85
N TYR A 649 5.25 34.88 -10.05
CA TYR A 649 4.90 36.30 -10.04
C TYR A 649 6.02 37.21 -9.51
N LEU A 650 6.90 36.72 -8.60
CA LEU A 650 8.12 37.45 -8.22
C LEU A 650 9.05 37.65 -9.41
N ARG A 651 9.41 36.58 -10.14
CA ARG A 651 10.28 36.71 -11.33
C ARG A 651 9.66 37.62 -12.39
N HIS A 652 8.33 37.57 -12.54
CA HIS A 652 7.63 38.44 -13.47
C HIS A 652 7.73 39.92 -13.05
N HIS A 653 7.65 40.21 -11.74
CA HIS A 653 7.96 41.54 -11.20
C HIS A 653 9.43 41.92 -11.39
N GLU A 654 10.37 41.02 -11.17
CA GLU A 654 11.81 41.28 -11.33
C GLU A 654 12.16 41.61 -12.80
N HIS A 655 11.51 40.96 -13.77
CA HIS A 655 11.72 41.17 -15.20
C HIS A 655 10.99 42.40 -15.78
N GLN A 656 9.72 42.63 -15.42
CA GLN A 656 8.91 43.74 -15.96
C GLN A 656 8.89 44.99 -15.08
N HIS A 657 9.30 44.90 -13.81
CA HIS A 657 9.09 45.90 -12.76
C HIS A 657 7.60 46.26 -12.50
N ASP A 658 6.66 45.38 -12.90
CA ASP A 658 5.21 45.54 -12.74
C ASP A 658 4.74 45.27 -11.30
N ASP A 659 4.27 46.29 -10.60
CA ASP A 659 3.77 46.18 -9.23
C ASP A 659 2.50 45.31 -9.10
N THR A 660 1.71 45.08 -10.17
CA THR A 660 0.51 44.23 -10.08
C THR A 660 0.87 42.74 -9.99
N SER A 661 1.97 42.32 -10.60
CA SER A 661 2.55 40.99 -10.41
C SER A 661 3.08 40.82 -8.99
N LEU A 662 3.69 41.84 -8.40
CA LEU A 662 4.14 41.80 -7.02
C LEU A 662 2.97 41.62 -6.03
N GLU A 663 1.84 42.29 -6.26
CA GLU A 663 0.61 42.09 -5.47
C GLU A 663 0.12 40.63 -5.58
N LYS A 664 -0.04 40.09 -6.78
CA LYS A 664 -0.48 38.69 -7.00
C LYS A 664 0.48 37.67 -6.38
N SER A 665 1.78 37.99 -6.32
CA SER A 665 2.77 37.18 -5.62
C SER A 665 2.46 37.11 -4.11
N PHE A 666 2.21 38.25 -3.47
CA PHE A 666 1.90 38.33 -2.04
C PHE A 666 0.59 37.62 -1.72
N GLU A 667 -0.44 37.78 -2.56
CA GLU A 667 -1.69 37.02 -2.44
C GLU A 667 -1.45 35.52 -2.51
N SER A 668 -0.69 35.05 -3.49
CA SER A 668 -0.37 33.63 -3.66
C SER A 668 0.41 33.05 -2.46
N PHE A 669 1.39 33.78 -1.92
CA PHE A 669 2.13 33.35 -0.73
C PHE A 669 1.28 33.39 0.56
N ARG A 670 0.45 34.43 0.75
CA ARG A 670 -0.49 34.55 1.86
C ARG A 670 -1.49 33.39 1.85
N ASP A 671 -2.11 33.14 0.72
CA ASP A 671 -3.16 32.14 0.57
C ASP A 671 -2.57 30.72 0.74
N SER A 672 -1.32 30.47 0.33
CA SER A 672 -0.55 29.26 0.69
C SER A 672 -0.29 29.16 2.19
N ALA A 673 0.26 30.22 2.80
CA ALA A 673 0.63 30.24 4.22
C ALA A 673 -0.56 30.06 5.17
N GLN A 674 -1.73 30.59 4.79
CA GLN A 674 -2.96 30.55 5.57
C GLN A 674 -3.88 29.39 5.21
N HIS A 675 -3.51 28.54 4.23
CA HIS A 675 -4.33 27.44 3.75
C HIS A 675 -4.69 26.44 4.86
N PRO A 676 -5.94 25.93 4.96
CA PRO A 676 -6.34 25.00 6.03
C PRO A 676 -5.55 23.68 6.03
N THR A 677 -5.22 23.17 4.85
CA THR A 677 -4.41 21.96 4.65
C THR A 677 -3.01 22.32 4.14
N GLY A 678 -2.01 21.48 4.40
CA GLY A 678 -0.62 21.67 3.95
C GLY A 678 0.41 21.53 5.07
N ASP A 679 1.62 21.14 4.70
CA ASP A 679 2.78 21.03 5.60
C ASP A 679 3.12 22.37 6.28
N PRO A 680 3.26 22.40 7.63
CA PRO A 680 3.70 23.60 8.34
C PRO A 680 5.08 24.12 7.92
N TYR A 681 6.00 23.30 7.43
CA TYR A 681 7.29 23.79 6.88
C TYR A 681 7.10 24.54 5.56
N LEU A 682 6.35 23.98 4.60
CA LEU A 682 5.95 24.70 3.39
C LEU A 682 5.19 26.00 3.71
N LYS A 683 4.18 25.94 4.59
CA LYS A 683 3.39 27.12 4.97
C LYS A 683 4.27 28.19 5.63
N PHE A 684 5.22 27.79 6.48
CA PHE A 684 6.25 28.68 7.02
C PHE A 684 7.09 29.31 5.91
N ARG A 685 7.55 28.54 4.92
CA ARG A 685 8.32 29.08 3.78
C ARG A 685 7.53 30.10 2.97
N SER A 686 6.24 29.86 2.71
CA SER A 686 5.37 30.84 2.04
C SER A 686 5.19 32.10 2.89
N ALA A 687 4.96 31.95 4.20
CA ALA A 687 4.83 33.09 5.12
C ALA A 687 6.14 33.91 5.25
N PHE A 688 7.28 33.23 5.27
CA PHE A 688 8.61 33.85 5.30
C PHE A 688 8.87 34.64 4.01
N ALA A 689 8.58 34.06 2.84
CA ALA A 689 8.68 34.76 1.56
C ALA A 689 7.78 36.02 1.54
N TRP A 690 6.50 35.86 1.91
CA TRP A 690 5.57 36.99 2.01
C TRP A 690 6.10 38.10 2.92
N ALA A 691 6.58 37.77 4.13
CA ALA A 691 7.12 38.75 5.08
C ALA A 691 8.40 39.44 4.56
N GLN A 692 9.28 38.68 3.89
CA GLN A 692 10.52 39.20 3.32
C GLN A 692 10.24 40.21 2.20
N PHE A 693 9.38 39.88 1.22
CA PHE A 693 9.11 40.78 0.09
C PHE A 693 8.12 41.91 0.42
N ALA A 694 7.22 41.72 1.41
CA ALA A 694 6.39 42.81 1.92
C ALA A 694 7.23 43.95 2.55
N SER A 695 8.46 43.66 3.01
CA SER A 695 9.39 44.63 3.62
C SER A 695 10.16 45.51 2.63
N THR A 696 10.25 45.14 1.34
CA THR A 696 11.14 45.82 0.38
C THR A 696 10.52 47.00 -0.37
N LYS A 697 9.20 47.19 -0.28
CA LYS A 697 8.48 48.37 -0.79
C LYS A 697 7.50 48.89 0.27
N SER A 698 7.28 50.21 0.27
CA SER A 698 6.48 50.95 1.28
C SER A 698 4.97 50.64 1.24
N ARG A 699 4.60 49.41 1.59
CA ARG A 699 3.22 48.95 1.78
C ARG A 699 2.67 49.36 3.15
N SER A 700 1.39 49.11 3.36
CA SER A 700 0.74 49.33 4.66
C SER A 700 1.45 48.52 5.75
N GLN A 701 1.83 49.17 6.85
CA GLN A 701 2.43 48.54 8.02
C GLN A 701 1.61 47.35 8.56
N TYR A 702 0.28 47.39 8.35
CA TYR A 702 -0.65 46.31 8.69
C TYR A 702 -0.35 45.00 7.94
N GLU A 703 0.00 45.08 6.65
CA GLU A 703 0.27 43.90 5.83
C GLU A 703 1.59 43.24 6.23
N GLN A 704 2.65 44.04 6.41
CA GLN A 704 3.94 43.58 6.94
C GLN A 704 3.77 42.91 8.31
N MET A 705 3.09 43.57 9.24
CA MET A 705 2.76 43.04 10.56
C MET A 705 2.02 41.69 10.48
N ASN A 706 1.05 41.55 9.57
CA ASN A 706 0.29 40.31 9.39
C ASN A 706 1.13 39.17 8.79
N ALA A 707 2.04 39.48 7.85
CA ALA A 707 2.96 38.52 7.26
C ALA A 707 3.93 37.95 8.31
N TYR A 708 4.60 38.84 9.08
CA TYR A 708 5.48 38.42 10.17
C TYR A 708 4.71 37.66 11.27
N ARG A 709 3.49 38.08 11.62
CA ARG A 709 2.64 37.34 12.58
C ARG A 709 2.31 35.93 12.10
N THR A 710 1.99 35.78 10.81
CA THR A 710 1.71 34.46 10.21
C THR A 710 2.96 33.59 10.22
N ALA A 711 4.12 34.13 9.83
CA ALA A 711 5.38 33.39 9.80
C ALA A 711 5.83 32.95 11.21
N MET A 712 5.87 33.87 12.17
CA MET A 712 6.23 33.60 13.56
C MET A 712 5.26 32.61 14.23
N GLY A 713 3.96 32.66 13.91
CA GLY A 713 2.96 31.70 14.39
C GLY A 713 3.17 30.25 13.90
N LEU A 714 3.87 30.05 12.77
CA LEU A 714 4.15 28.73 12.19
C LEU A 714 5.46 28.10 12.67
N VAL A 715 6.42 28.89 13.18
CA VAL A 715 7.72 28.40 13.69
C VAL A 715 7.60 27.26 14.72
N PRO A 716 6.74 27.31 15.76
CA PRO A 716 6.65 26.23 16.75
C PRO A 716 6.21 24.91 16.13
N GLN A 717 5.30 24.97 15.15
CA GLN A 717 4.80 23.80 14.44
C GLN A 717 5.91 23.23 13.56
N MET A 718 6.55 24.06 12.74
CA MET A 718 7.68 23.64 11.89
C MET A 718 8.77 22.92 12.69
N LEU A 719 9.26 23.51 13.78
CA LEU A 719 10.37 22.94 14.55
C LEU A 719 9.99 21.65 15.30
N THR A 720 8.73 21.50 15.72
CA THR A 720 8.25 20.24 16.33
C THR A 720 8.19 19.11 15.30
N LEU A 721 7.89 19.42 14.04
CA LEU A 721 7.79 18.44 12.94
C LEU A 721 9.14 18.12 12.27
N ALA A 722 10.08 19.07 12.24
CA ALA A 722 11.39 18.94 11.58
C ALA A 722 12.42 18.06 12.34
N ALA A 723 12.00 17.35 13.39
CA ALA A 723 12.86 16.51 14.23
C ALA A 723 13.55 15.34 13.50
N ALA A 724 13.16 15.03 12.25
CA ALA A 724 13.62 13.88 11.49
C ALA A 724 14.90 14.09 10.65
N ARG A 725 15.41 15.32 10.47
CA ARG A 725 16.57 15.61 9.60
C ARG A 725 17.59 16.54 10.26
N ILE A 726 18.70 15.97 10.72
CA ILE A 726 19.75 16.70 11.48
C ILE A 726 20.48 17.75 10.62
N ASP A 727 20.67 17.49 9.32
CA ASP A 727 21.49 18.38 8.47
C ASP A 727 20.74 19.60 7.92
N GLU A 728 19.41 19.50 7.71
CA GLU A 728 18.59 20.65 7.29
C GLU A 728 18.29 21.63 8.44
N GLN A 729 18.38 21.18 9.69
CA GLN A 729 18.04 21.97 10.89
C GLN A 729 18.83 23.27 11.02
N PHE A 730 20.12 23.30 10.70
CA PHE A 730 20.96 24.50 10.89
C PHE A 730 20.59 25.65 9.95
N SER A 731 20.25 25.35 8.69
CA SER A 731 19.80 26.34 7.70
C SER A 731 18.49 27.01 8.14
N GLU A 732 17.52 26.21 8.60
CA GLU A 732 16.21 26.70 9.00
C GLU A 732 16.24 27.46 10.32
N LEU A 733 17.04 27.02 11.31
CA LEU A 733 17.23 27.76 12.57
C LEU A 733 17.82 29.16 12.34
N ARG A 734 18.73 29.31 11.36
CA ARG A 734 19.28 30.61 10.98
C ARG A 734 18.21 31.53 10.39
N LYS A 735 17.36 31.02 9.48
CA LYS A 735 16.22 31.76 8.94
C LYS A 735 15.21 32.18 10.01
N VAL A 736 14.96 31.34 11.02
CA VAL A 736 14.10 31.68 12.17
C VAL A 736 14.69 32.82 13.00
N GLY A 737 16.02 32.83 13.21
CA GLY A 737 16.72 33.94 13.87
C GLY A 737 16.62 35.25 13.09
N ASP A 738 16.90 35.21 11.78
CA ASP A 738 16.81 36.37 10.88
C ASP A 738 15.36 36.90 10.80
N LEU A 739 14.37 36.00 10.70
CA LEU A 739 12.94 36.34 10.71
C LEU A 739 12.54 37.07 12.00
N ALA A 740 12.97 36.58 13.16
CA ALA A 740 12.61 37.17 14.45
C ALA A 740 13.17 38.59 14.61
N VAL A 741 14.40 38.85 14.14
CA VAL A 741 15.05 40.18 14.17
C VAL A 741 14.32 41.17 13.24
N ALA A 742 13.95 40.75 12.03
CA ALA A 742 13.19 41.56 11.08
C ALA A 742 11.74 41.81 11.56
N ALA A 743 11.08 40.79 12.11
CA ALA A 743 9.76 40.91 12.72
C ALA A 743 9.77 41.93 13.88
N THR A 744 10.79 41.86 14.74
CA THR A 744 11.01 42.80 15.84
C THR A 744 11.18 44.24 15.35
N ALA A 745 11.93 44.45 14.26
CA ALA A 745 12.08 45.76 13.64
C ALA A 745 10.73 46.34 13.15
N VAL A 746 9.88 45.52 12.51
CA VAL A 746 8.54 45.94 12.06
C VAL A 746 7.61 46.23 13.25
N ALA A 747 7.66 45.43 14.31
CA ALA A 747 6.89 45.67 15.53
C ALA A 747 7.29 46.98 16.24
N ILE A 748 8.59 47.28 16.36
CA ILE A 748 9.07 48.57 16.87
C ILE A 748 8.64 49.73 15.95
N ALA A 749 8.61 49.52 14.63
CA ALA A 749 8.13 50.52 13.65
C ALA A 749 6.61 50.79 13.69
N THR A 750 5.85 49.97 14.41
CA THR A 750 4.40 50.11 14.62
C THR A 750 4.06 50.37 16.10
N GLU A 751 5.06 50.66 16.92
CA GLU A 751 4.96 50.92 18.38
C GLU A 751 4.39 49.75 19.20
N ASP A 752 4.30 48.54 18.62
CA ASP A 752 3.88 47.31 19.30
C ASP A 752 5.08 46.64 20.01
N TYR A 753 5.53 47.28 21.09
CA TYR A 753 6.65 46.81 21.90
C TYR A 753 6.36 45.49 22.63
N ASP A 754 5.08 45.16 22.87
CA ASP A 754 4.68 43.84 23.37
C ASP A 754 5.03 42.77 22.35
N GLN A 755 4.52 42.89 21.13
CA GLN A 755 4.74 41.90 20.07
C GLN A 755 6.23 41.80 19.68
N ALA A 756 6.96 42.91 19.69
CA ALA A 756 8.41 42.94 19.47
C ALA A 756 9.19 42.04 20.44
N ILE A 757 8.88 42.14 21.74
CA ILE A 757 9.52 41.32 22.79
C ILE A 757 9.11 39.84 22.63
N GLU A 758 7.82 39.57 22.36
CA GLU A 758 7.31 38.19 22.19
C GLU A 758 7.99 37.48 21.01
N TRP A 759 8.11 38.13 19.85
CA TRP A 759 8.73 37.54 18.66
C TRP A 759 10.24 37.31 18.83
N LEU A 760 10.96 38.29 19.38
CA LEU A 760 12.39 38.13 19.60
C LEU A 760 12.69 36.99 20.59
N GLU A 761 11.91 36.91 21.68
CA GLU A 761 12.04 35.84 22.66
C GLU A 761 11.69 34.47 22.05
N GLN A 762 10.65 34.40 21.22
CA GLN A 762 10.23 33.17 20.54
C GLN A 762 11.35 32.60 19.67
N GLY A 763 11.87 33.40 18.73
CA GLY A 763 12.91 32.95 17.80
C GLY A 763 14.17 32.51 18.55
N ARG A 764 14.60 33.29 19.54
CA ARG A 764 15.81 32.98 20.33
C ARG A 764 15.63 31.77 21.22
N SER A 765 14.52 31.64 21.94
CA SER A 765 14.28 30.49 22.83
C SER A 765 14.22 29.18 22.08
N MET A 766 13.65 29.19 20.87
CA MET A 766 13.61 28.00 20.02
C MET A 766 15.00 27.61 19.50
N VAL A 767 15.79 28.58 19.03
CA VAL A 767 17.18 28.34 18.62
C VAL A 767 18.02 27.83 19.80
N TRP A 768 17.90 28.43 20.98
CA TRP A 768 18.69 28.02 22.17
C TRP A 768 18.27 26.67 22.74
N ASN A 769 16.97 26.37 22.86
CA ASN A 769 16.51 25.06 23.35
C ASN A 769 17.01 23.94 22.42
N HIS A 770 16.94 24.15 21.09
CA HIS A 770 17.44 23.18 20.11
C HIS A 770 18.97 23.05 20.15
N MET A 771 19.71 24.17 20.21
CA MET A 771 21.18 24.17 20.28
C MET A 771 21.74 23.51 21.54
N LEU A 772 21.06 23.67 22.68
CA LEU A 772 21.50 23.10 23.97
C LEU A 772 21.01 21.67 24.19
N GLN A 773 20.26 21.08 23.24
CA GLN A 773 19.56 19.80 23.40
C GLN A 773 18.61 19.79 24.62
N LEU A 774 18.14 20.97 25.04
CA LEU A 774 17.22 21.15 26.15
C LEU A 774 15.79 20.92 25.66
N GLN A 775 15.46 19.64 25.50
CA GLN A 775 14.13 19.03 25.34
C GLN A 775 13.13 19.75 24.43
N VAL A 776 12.68 19.03 23.39
CA VAL A 776 11.39 19.34 22.76
C VAL A 776 10.31 19.20 23.85
N PRO A 777 9.25 20.04 23.89
CA PRO A 777 8.17 19.91 24.88
C PRO A 777 7.53 18.52 24.98
N LEU A 778 7.73 17.67 23.97
CA LEU A 778 7.37 16.25 23.94
C LEU A 778 8.06 15.41 25.02
N ASP A 779 9.27 15.72 25.48
CA ASP A 779 9.96 14.90 26.50
C ASP A 779 9.36 15.11 27.89
N GLN A 780 9.04 16.36 28.22
CA GLN A 780 8.29 16.70 29.43
C GLN A 780 6.89 16.11 29.36
N LEU A 781 6.24 16.19 28.19
CA LEU A 781 4.96 15.54 27.96
C LEU A 781 5.05 14.01 28.10
N TYR A 782 6.15 13.38 27.65
CA TYR A 782 6.40 11.95 27.82
C TYR A 782 6.43 11.53 29.28
N SER A 783 6.96 12.38 30.17
CA SER A 783 7.01 12.11 31.61
C SER A 783 5.64 12.15 32.30
N VAL A 784 4.66 12.86 31.71
CA VAL A 784 3.30 13.04 32.29
C VAL A 784 2.24 12.22 31.56
N SER A 785 2.38 12.03 30.24
CA SER A 785 1.45 11.31 29.37
C SER A 785 2.18 10.72 28.15
N PRO A 786 2.84 9.55 28.30
CA PRO A 786 3.58 8.90 27.21
C PRO A 786 2.73 8.68 25.95
N THR A 787 1.48 8.22 26.11
CA THR A 787 0.57 7.90 25.00
C THR A 787 0.22 9.12 24.15
N LEU A 788 -0.01 10.28 24.79
CA LEU A 788 -0.29 11.53 24.08
C LEU A 788 0.95 12.04 23.33
N ALA A 789 2.14 11.92 23.95
CA ALA A 789 3.41 12.28 23.33
C ALA A 789 3.73 11.40 22.11
N SER A 790 3.61 10.07 22.23
CA SER A 790 3.81 9.13 21.12
C SER A 790 2.85 9.43 19.97
N ARG A 791 1.55 9.64 20.25
CA ARG A 791 0.55 9.90 19.19
C ARG A 791 0.76 11.24 18.48
N LEU A 792 1.16 12.29 19.21
CA LEU A 792 1.54 13.57 18.61
C LEU A 792 2.77 13.42 17.69
N GLN A 793 3.76 12.63 18.11
CA GLN A 793 4.97 12.34 17.32
C GLN A 793 4.68 11.48 16.07
N GLU A 794 3.73 10.55 16.13
CA GLU A 794 3.26 9.77 14.98
C GLU A 794 2.57 10.65 13.94
N LEU A 795 1.53 11.40 14.34
CA LEU A 795 0.76 12.28 13.44
C LEU A 795 1.65 13.36 12.82
N SER A 796 2.59 13.88 13.61
CA SER A 796 3.66 14.78 13.16
C SER A 796 4.43 14.21 11.98
N ARG A 797 4.91 12.96 12.12
CA ARG A 797 5.67 12.26 11.09
C ARG A 797 4.82 11.94 9.86
N GLU A 798 3.55 11.58 10.03
CA GLU A 798 2.61 11.35 8.93
C GLU A 798 2.33 12.61 8.11
N LEU A 799 2.06 13.76 8.76
CA LEU A 799 1.86 15.06 8.10
C LEU A 799 3.04 15.45 7.19
N HIS A 800 4.26 15.26 7.69
CA HIS A 800 5.48 15.58 6.94
C HIS A 800 5.67 14.66 5.72
N GLN A 801 5.53 13.35 5.91
CA GLN A 801 5.73 12.35 4.86
C GLN A 801 4.72 12.45 3.73
N ALA A 802 3.46 12.74 4.08
CA ALA A 802 2.39 12.83 3.10
C ALA A 802 2.55 14.07 2.17
N THR A 803 3.37 15.05 2.59
CA THR A 803 3.78 16.19 1.75
C THR A 803 5.05 15.91 0.93
N LEU A 804 6.02 15.16 1.46
CA LEU A 804 7.21 14.71 0.71
C LEU A 804 6.88 13.82 -0.50
N ARG A 805 5.66 13.27 -0.58
CA ARG A 805 5.15 12.53 -1.76
C ARG A 805 5.17 13.34 -3.06
N LYS A 806 5.33 14.67 -3.02
CA LYS A 806 5.44 15.52 -4.21
C LYS A 806 6.67 15.34 -5.10
N SER A 807 7.60 14.42 -4.79
CA SER A 807 8.77 14.11 -5.63
C SER A 807 8.74 12.74 -6.30
N LYS A 808 7.64 11.97 -6.20
CA LYS A 808 7.53 10.63 -6.81
C LYS A 808 6.15 10.39 -7.45
N ALA A 809 5.97 10.91 -8.65
CA ALA A 809 4.87 10.53 -9.56
C ALA A 809 4.81 9.00 -9.82
N PHE A 810 5.91 8.30 -9.55
CA PHE A 810 6.01 6.84 -9.69
C PHE A 810 5.26 6.01 -8.63
N ASP A 811 5.08 6.51 -7.40
CA ASP A 811 4.35 5.73 -6.36
C ASP A 811 2.85 5.60 -6.69
N GLU A 812 2.31 6.55 -7.48
CA GLU A 812 0.91 6.55 -7.93
C GLU A 812 0.63 5.49 -9.01
N ALA A 813 1.66 4.97 -9.70
CA ALA A 813 1.48 4.01 -10.80
C ALA A 813 1.02 2.61 -10.34
N LEU A 814 1.29 2.24 -9.08
CA LEU A 814 0.90 0.94 -8.53
C LEU A 814 -0.41 1.01 -7.74
N HIS A 815 -0.59 2.00 -6.85
CA HIS A 815 -1.81 2.16 -6.04
C HIS A 815 -2.19 3.65 -5.84
N PRO A 816 -2.94 4.25 -6.79
CA PRO A 816 -3.42 5.62 -6.63
C PRO A 816 -4.57 5.65 -5.61
N LEU A 817 -4.30 6.19 -4.41
CA LEU A 817 -5.36 6.81 -3.62
C LEU A 817 -5.96 7.95 -4.45
N THR A 818 -7.29 8.08 -4.49
CA THR A 818 -7.86 9.22 -5.21
C THR A 818 -7.40 10.54 -4.55
N PRO A 819 -7.32 11.67 -5.28
CA PRO A 819 -7.00 12.96 -4.67
C PRO A 819 -7.91 13.29 -3.49
N GLU A 820 -9.18 12.90 -3.56
CA GLU A 820 -10.15 13.07 -2.50
C GLU A 820 -9.84 12.19 -1.27
N GLN A 821 -9.40 10.94 -1.45
CA GLN A 821 -8.94 10.09 -0.35
C GLN A 821 -7.65 10.61 0.28
N SER A 822 -6.70 11.09 -0.53
CA SER A 822 -5.48 11.75 -0.05
C SER A 822 -5.81 13.01 0.77
N ALA A 823 -6.69 13.87 0.26
CA ALA A 823 -7.16 15.07 0.95
C ALA A 823 -7.93 14.73 2.25
N GLN A 824 -8.85 13.77 2.21
CA GLN A 824 -9.59 13.33 3.40
C GLN A 824 -8.66 12.76 4.48
N ARG A 825 -7.66 11.95 4.11
CA ARG A 825 -6.66 11.43 5.05
C ARG A 825 -5.86 12.57 5.68
N HIS A 826 -5.34 13.50 4.88
CA HIS A 826 -4.63 14.68 5.39
C HIS A 826 -5.50 15.54 6.31
N ARG A 827 -6.78 15.77 5.95
CA ARG A 827 -7.72 16.53 6.78
C ARG A 827 -7.89 15.87 8.15
N ARG A 828 -8.15 14.56 8.20
CA ARG A 828 -8.27 13.80 9.45
C ARG A 828 -7.02 13.91 10.33
N ILE A 829 -5.82 13.73 9.75
CA ILE A 829 -4.54 13.81 10.48
C ILE A 829 -4.30 15.23 11.02
N SER A 830 -4.57 16.28 10.23
CA SER A 830 -4.45 17.68 10.66
C SER A 830 -5.44 18.04 11.78
N GLU A 831 -6.70 17.62 11.65
CA GLU A 831 -7.74 17.80 12.68
C GLU A 831 -7.44 17.00 13.95
N GLU A 832 -6.86 15.80 13.85
CA GLU A 832 -6.43 15.00 15.00
C GLU A 832 -5.23 15.66 15.70
N TYR A 833 -4.21 16.08 14.97
CA TYR A 833 -3.05 16.79 15.51
C TYR A 833 -3.47 18.07 16.25
N GLY A 834 -4.33 18.90 15.64
CA GLY A 834 -4.88 20.11 16.27
C GLY A 834 -5.72 19.81 17.52
N ARG A 835 -6.48 18.70 17.54
CA ARG A 835 -7.20 18.25 18.74
C ARG A 835 -6.25 17.80 19.85
N LEU A 836 -5.19 17.05 19.55
CA LEU A 836 -4.23 16.57 20.56
C LEU A 836 -3.37 17.70 21.13
N VAL A 837 -2.97 18.70 20.34
CA VAL A 837 -2.32 19.92 20.86
C VAL A 837 -3.23 20.64 21.86
N ASN A 838 -4.51 20.82 21.52
CA ASN A 838 -5.49 21.43 22.42
C ASN A 838 -5.81 20.56 23.66
N GLN A 839 -5.74 19.24 23.55
CA GLN A 839 -5.86 18.32 24.69
C GLN A 839 -4.63 18.44 25.61
N THR A 840 -3.43 18.59 25.06
CA THR A 840 -2.19 18.81 25.82
C THR A 840 -2.28 20.10 26.64
N ARG A 841 -2.82 21.18 26.06
CA ARG A 841 -3.05 22.47 26.75
C ARG A 841 -4.06 22.44 27.89
N ARG A 842 -4.72 21.30 28.14
CA ARG A 842 -5.60 21.11 29.31
C ARG A 842 -4.91 20.39 30.47
N ILE A 843 -3.66 19.95 30.29
CA ILE A 843 -2.85 19.33 31.35
C ILE A 843 -2.21 20.45 32.18
N PRO A 844 -2.32 20.43 33.53
CA PRO A 844 -1.65 21.41 34.37
C PRO A 844 -0.14 21.48 34.12
N GLY A 845 0.39 22.68 33.94
CA GLY A 845 1.79 22.92 33.55
C GLY A 845 2.08 22.89 32.04
N PHE A 846 1.10 22.51 31.21
CA PHE A 846 1.18 22.50 29.74
C PHE A 846 0.21 23.47 29.07
N GLU A 847 -0.39 24.40 29.82
CA GLU A 847 -1.44 25.33 29.34
C GLU A 847 -1.02 26.12 28.10
N ARG A 848 0.29 26.35 27.94
CA ARG A 848 0.93 27.07 26.83
C ARG A 848 1.75 26.16 25.90
N PHE A 849 1.42 24.88 25.82
CA PHE A 849 2.12 23.92 24.97
C PHE A 849 2.09 24.37 23.49
N LEU A 850 3.28 24.61 22.92
CA LEU A 850 3.47 25.20 21.59
C LEU A 850 2.86 26.60 21.42
N GLU A 851 2.83 27.41 22.48
CA GLU A 851 2.44 28.84 22.44
C GLU A 851 3.62 29.79 22.69
N LEU A 852 3.40 31.06 22.36
CA LEU A 852 4.31 32.18 22.57
C LEU A 852 4.47 32.52 24.07
N PRO A 853 5.70 32.75 24.57
CA PRO A 853 5.90 33.44 25.84
C PRO A 853 5.32 34.87 25.75
N LYS A 854 4.44 35.24 26.69
CA LYS A 854 3.78 36.55 26.69
C LYS A 854 4.67 37.65 27.25
N SER A 855 4.61 38.84 26.66
CA SER A 855 5.40 40.01 27.11
C SER A 855 5.15 40.31 28.59
N SER A 856 3.90 40.13 29.06
CA SER A 856 3.48 40.28 30.46
C SER A 856 4.23 39.39 31.47
N ASP A 857 4.74 38.24 31.05
CA ASP A 857 5.54 37.38 31.91
C ASP A 857 7.03 37.74 31.79
N LEU A 858 7.49 38.00 30.57
CA LEU A 858 8.88 38.33 30.24
C LEU A 858 9.37 39.63 30.90
N ILE A 859 8.51 40.63 31.11
CA ILE A 859 8.86 41.85 31.86
C ILE A 859 9.37 41.58 33.29
N HIS A 860 9.01 40.45 33.90
CA HIS A 860 9.51 40.06 35.23
C HIS A 860 10.98 39.62 35.22
N ALA A 861 11.61 39.47 34.05
CA ALA A 861 13.05 39.20 33.94
C ALA A 861 13.92 40.37 34.44
N ALA A 862 13.42 41.61 34.41
CA ALA A 862 14.16 42.83 34.82
C ALA A 862 14.30 43.02 36.35
N ARG A 863 14.13 41.97 37.16
CA ARG A 863 14.09 42.05 38.64
C ARG A 863 15.42 42.51 39.26
N GLY A 864 16.53 42.28 38.56
CA GLY A 864 17.88 42.64 39.00
C GLY A 864 18.34 44.05 38.60
N GLY A 865 17.54 44.80 37.84
CA GLY A 865 17.95 46.08 37.23
C GLY A 865 17.49 46.19 35.77
N PRO A 866 17.78 47.31 35.08
CA PRO A 866 17.36 47.51 33.69
C PRO A 866 17.81 46.39 32.76
N LEU A 867 16.85 45.84 32.02
CA LEU A 867 17.09 44.83 30.98
C LEU A 867 17.00 45.52 29.63
N VAL A 868 18.09 45.51 28.87
CA VAL A 868 18.21 46.18 27.57
C VAL A 868 18.31 45.16 26.46
N ILE A 869 17.29 45.10 25.63
CA ILE A 869 17.22 44.29 24.42
C ILE A 869 17.72 45.16 23.26
N VAL A 870 18.73 44.72 22.52
CA VAL A 870 19.27 45.48 21.37
C VAL A 870 19.01 44.68 20.09
N ASN A 871 18.14 45.20 19.23
CA ASN A 871 17.78 44.61 17.94
C ASN A 871 18.58 45.28 16.82
N VAL A 872 19.29 44.48 16.03
CA VAL A 872 20.16 44.94 14.93
C VAL A 872 19.67 44.34 13.62
N ASP A 873 18.77 45.06 12.93
CA ASP A 873 18.23 44.69 11.62
C ASP A 873 18.79 45.59 10.49
N LYS A 874 18.61 45.16 9.24
CA LYS A 874 18.96 45.93 8.04
C LYS A 874 18.09 47.17 7.83
N LEU A 875 16.82 47.14 8.25
CA LEU A 875 15.89 48.26 8.12
C LEU A 875 16.11 49.32 9.20
N ARG A 876 16.38 48.88 10.45
CA ARG A 876 16.60 49.74 11.61
C ARG A 876 17.33 49.03 12.75
N CYS A 877 18.01 49.81 13.59
CA CYS A 877 18.71 49.35 14.77
C CYS A 877 18.19 50.13 15.99
N ASP A 878 17.82 49.41 17.05
CA ASP A 878 17.08 49.97 18.18
C ASP A 878 17.39 49.21 19.47
N ALA A 879 17.19 49.87 20.62
CA ALA A 879 17.08 49.21 21.91
C ALA A 879 15.68 49.35 22.50
N LEU A 880 15.23 48.29 23.18
CA LEU A 880 14.06 48.28 24.06
C LEU A 880 14.55 48.00 25.48
N ALA A 881 14.38 48.97 26.37
CA ALA A 881 14.71 48.83 27.78
C ALA A 881 13.46 48.57 28.63
N ILE A 882 13.47 47.48 29.39
CA ILE A 882 12.49 47.19 30.43
C ILE A 882 13.06 47.72 31.74
N THR A 883 12.42 48.74 32.30
CA THR A 883 12.92 49.40 33.52
C THR A 883 12.52 48.64 34.79
N SER A 884 13.17 48.96 35.91
CA SER A 884 13.00 48.28 37.21
C SER A 884 11.60 48.39 37.82
N ASP A 885 10.70 49.20 37.25
CA ASP A 885 9.29 49.28 37.65
C ASP A 885 8.43 48.14 37.07
N HIS A 886 8.99 47.34 36.15
CA HIS A 886 8.36 46.28 35.37
C HIS A 886 7.17 46.71 34.50
N LYS A 887 6.89 48.01 34.37
CA LYS A 887 5.72 48.56 33.66
C LYS A 887 6.11 49.39 32.45
N THR A 888 7.23 50.10 32.54
CA THR A 888 7.68 51.01 31.49
C THR A 888 8.63 50.28 30.53
N LYS A 889 8.21 50.18 29.27
CA LYS A 889 9.03 49.76 28.13
C LYS A 889 9.49 51.03 27.41
N LEU A 890 10.78 51.30 27.45
CA LEU A 890 11.39 52.47 26.81
C LEU A 890 12.01 52.06 25.48
N HIS A 891 11.48 52.60 24.38
CA HIS A 891 12.12 52.52 23.07
C HIS A 891 13.22 53.58 22.95
N ILE A 892 14.41 53.15 22.50
CA ILE A 892 15.61 53.94 22.36
C ILE A 892 16.09 53.76 20.90
N PRO A 893 15.86 54.73 20.00
CA PRO A 893 16.35 54.66 18.63
C PRO A 893 17.88 54.81 18.58
N LEU A 894 18.56 54.01 17.77
CA LEU A 894 20.02 54.02 17.64
C LEU A 894 20.44 54.43 16.21
N PRO A 895 20.22 55.68 15.79
CA PRO A 895 20.35 56.11 14.39
C PRO A 895 21.76 55.99 13.82
N ASN A 896 22.79 56.02 14.68
CA ASN A 896 24.18 55.86 14.26
C ASN A 896 24.58 54.38 14.12
N LEU A 897 23.87 53.46 14.79
CA LEU A 897 24.10 52.03 14.72
C LEU A 897 23.51 51.47 13.43
N THR A 898 24.28 50.63 12.72
CA THR A 898 23.77 49.93 11.53
C THR A 898 24.23 48.48 11.53
N TYR A 899 23.43 47.59 10.94
CA TYR A 899 23.80 46.19 10.73
C TYR A 899 25.20 46.03 10.10
N ARG A 900 25.55 46.90 9.14
CA ARG A 900 26.85 46.89 8.47
C ARG A 900 27.99 47.22 9.44
N LYS A 901 27.91 48.34 10.19
CA LYS A 901 28.93 48.69 11.20
C LYS A 901 29.13 47.58 12.23
N VAL A 902 28.05 46.96 12.70
CA VAL A 902 28.11 45.84 13.65
C VAL A 902 28.81 44.62 13.04
N LYS A 903 28.50 44.28 11.78
CA LYS A 903 29.12 43.16 11.08
C LYS A 903 30.61 43.41 10.79
N ASP A 904 30.94 44.59 10.27
CA ASP A 904 32.33 45.02 10.02
C ASP A 904 33.14 44.98 11.33
N SER A 905 32.57 45.42 12.45
CA SER A 905 33.19 45.34 13.79
C SER A 905 33.37 43.91 14.29
N GLN A 906 32.42 43.01 14.03
CA GLN A 906 32.55 41.59 14.35
C GLN A 906 33.71 40.95 13.56
N ASP A 907 33.84 41.27 12.28
CA ASP A 907 34.93 40.75 11.44
C ASP A 907 36.29 41.36 11.81
N LYS A 908 36.38 42.66 12.13
CA LYS A 908 37.58 43.27 12.74
C LYS A 908 37.99 42.54 14.02
N MET A 909 37.05 42.36 14.96
CA MET A 909 37.31 41.64 16.22
C MET A 909 37.81 40.21 15.98
N ARG A 910 37.18 39.48 15.03
CA ARG A 910 37.59 38.12 14.65
C ARG A 910 38.99 38.08 14.05
N ILE A 911 39.32 39.01 13.15
CA ILE A 911 40.64 39.12 12.50
C ILE A 911 41.72 39.47 13.53
N SER A 912 41.45 40.43 14.42
CA SER A 912 42.37 40.84 15.49
C SER A 912 42.71 39.67 16.43
N LEU A 913 41.71 38.90 16.86
CA LEU A 913 41.92 37.68 17.67
C LEU A 913 42.71 36.60 16.92
N GLN A 914 42.47 36.44 15.61
CA GLN A 914 43.23 35.52 14.74
C GLN A 914 44.71 35.93 14.66
N LYS A 915 44.99 37.21 14.38
CA LYS A 915 46.36 37.77 14.32
C LYS A 915 47.15 37.56 15.62
N GLN A 916 46.50 37.59 16.77
CA GLN A 916 47.15 37.37 18.09
C GLN A 916 47.31 35.88 18.48
N GLY A 917 46.94 34.93 17.62
CA GLY A 917 46.98 33.50 17.96
C GLY A 917 45.93 33.06 19.01
N ILE A 918 45.01 33.95 19.39
CA ILE A 918 43.96 33.69 20.37
C ILE A 918 42.82 32.92 19.70
N ARG A 919 43.00 31.59 19.59
CA ARG A 919 42.04 30.56 19.15
C ARG A 919 40.71 31.09 18.55
N SER A 920 40.71 31.42 17.26
CA SER A 920 39.49 31.29 16.47
C SER A 920 39.22 29.79 16.24
N ARG A 921 38.00 29.32 16.55
CA ARG A 921 37.62 27.91 16.42
C ARG A 921 37.57 27.54 14.93
N HIS A 922 38.46 26.62 14.51
CA HIS A 922 38.69 26.15 13.13
C HIS A 922 39.18 27.20 12.12
N ILE A 923 40.51 27.35 12.03
CA ILE A 923 41.35 26.91 10.89
C ILE A 923 42.81 27.06 11.35
N PHE A 924 43.63 26.03 11.19
CA PHE A 924 45.08 26.17 11.34
C PHE A 924 45.65 26.62 10.00
N MET A 925 46.14 27.86 9.94
CA MET A 925 47.17 28.27 9.01
C MET A 925 48.30 28.86 9.85
N GLU A 926 49.53 28.42 9.59
CA GLU A 926 50.71 29.05 10.15
C GLU A 926 50.77 30.49 9.62
N SER A 927 50.83 31.47 10.53
CA SER A 927 51.05 32.86 10.18
C SER A 927 52.50 33.23 10.47
N ASP A 928 53.28 33.53 9.43
CA ASP A 928 54.53 34.24 9.58
C ASP A 928 54.28 35.57 10.31
N SER A 929 55.12 35.86 11.30
CA SER A 929 54.94 37.00 12.20
C SER A 929 55.58 38.28 11.64
N GLU A 930 54.88 39.02 10.79
CA GLU A 930 55.26 40.39 10.43
C GLU A 930 54.09 41.39 10.57
N SER A 931 54.46 42.63 10.94
CA SER A 931 53.67 43.84 11.19
C SER A 931 52.58 43.83 12.29
N LEU A 932 52.89 44.49 13.41
CA LEU A 932 51.94 45.07 14.35
C LEU A 932 51.42 46.41 13.81
N GLU A 933 50.22 46.44 13.22
CA GLU A 933 49.45 47.67 13.04
C GLU A 933 48.45 47.86 14.19
N GLN A 934 48.18 49.12 14.55
CA GLN A 934 47.53 49.51 15.81
C GLN A 934 45.98 49.43 15.78
N ASP A 935 45.40 49.20 16.96
CA ASP A 935 44.08 49.68 17.41
C ASP A 935 42.77 49.25 16.70
N GLU A 936 42.75 48.14 15.94
CA GLU A 936 41.48 47.51 15.49
C GLU A 936 40.48 47.25 16.66
N LEU A 937 40.98 46.92 17.87
CA LEU A 937 40.14 46.70 19.05
C LEU A 937 39.61 48.02 19.65
N ALA A 938 40.46 49.04 19.79
CA ALA A 938 40.06 50.33 20.37
C ALA A 938 39.00 51.01 19.51
N GLU A 939 39.12 50.92 18.17
CA GLU A 939 38.11 51.39 17.22
C GLU A 939 36.74 50.71 17.46
N VAL A 940 36.73 49.38 17.64
CA VAL A 940 35.50 48.61 17.93
C VAL A 940 34.90 49.01 19.29
N LEU A 941 35.72 49.23 20.32
CA LEU A 941 35.23 49.63 21.65
C LEU A 941 34.68 51.06 21.67
N ALA A 942 35.31 51.98 20.93
CA ALA A 942 34.85 53.36 20.77
C ALA A 942 33.57 53.45 19.92
N PHE A 943 33.45 52.62 18.88
CA PHE A 943 32.20 52.43 18.13
C PHE A 943 31.05 51.95 19.04
N LEU A 944 31.28 50.89 19.83
CA LEU A 944 30.29 50.37 20.78
C LEU A 944 29.90 51.39 21.85
N TRP A 945 30.81 52.29 22.24
CA TRP A 945 30.48 53.40 23.13
C TRP A 945 29.51 54.37 22.46
N ARG A 946 29.95 55.01 21.37
CA ARG A 946 29.28 56.17 20.75
C ARG A 946 27.97 55.82 20.04
N ASP A 947 27.93 54.68 19.35
CA ASP A 947 26.78 54.31 18.51
C ASP A 947 25.75 53.44 19.23
N LEU A 948 26.09 52.89 20.42
CA LEU A 948 25.24 51.94 21.15
C LEU A 948 25.09 52.29 22.64
N VAL A 949 26.17 52.32 23.40
CA VAL A 949 26.09 52.34 24.87
C VAL A 949 25.72 53.71 25.42
N GLU A 950 26.38 54.77 24.94
CA GLU A 950 26.17 56.15 25.39
C GLU A 950 24.70 56.61 25.23
N PRO A 951 24.04 56.44 24.06
CA PRO A 951 22.60 56.74 23.90
C PRO A 951 21.69 55.96 24.86
N ILE A 952 22.05 54.72 25.20
CA ILE A 952 21.26 53.87 26.10
C ILE A 952 21.42 54.33 27.56
N LEU A 953 22.63 54.71 27.98
CA LEU A 953 22.89 55.24 29.32
C LEU A 953 22.20 56.60 29.53
N GLU A 954 22.20 57.48 28.52
CA GLU A 954 21.45 58.74 28.54
C GLU A 954 19.94 58.52 28.67
N ALA A 955 19.36 57.62 27.86
CA ALA A 955 17.94 57.30 27.90
C ALA A 955 17.51 56.67 29.25
N LEU A 956 18.37 55.83 29.83
CA LEU A 956 18.19 55.26 31.19
C LEU A 956 18.52 56.25 32.32
N LYS A 957 19.04 57.44 32.01
CA LYS A 957 19.44 58.49 32.96
C LYS A 957 20.47 58.00 33.98
N LEU A 958 21.44 57.20 33.53
CA LEU A 958 22.55 56.72 34.34
C LEU A 958 23.73 57.68 34.28
N SER A 959 24.48 57.79 35.37
CA SER A 959 25.60 58.72 35.54
C SER A 959 26.82 57.97 36.08
N PRO A 960 28.05 58.41 35.75
CA PRO A 960 29.26 57.69 36.17
C PRO A 960 29.43 57.79 37.70
N ARG A 961 29.92 56.70 38.32
CA ARG A 961 30.18 56.62 39.77
C ARG A 961 31.60 56.16 40.03
N SER A 962 32.26 56.78 41.02
CA SER A 962 33.68 56.55 41.32
C SER A 962 33.98 55.30 42.18
N GLY A 963 33.00 54.44 42.44
CA GLY A 963 33.15 53.27 43.32
C GLY A 963 32.25 52.10 42.92
N ALA A 964 32.80 50.88 42.96
CA ALA A 964 32.15 49.68 42.42
C ALA A 964 31.00 49.12 43.27
N ASP A 965 30.99 49.38 44.59
CA ASP A 965 30.00 48.82 45.52
C ASP A 965 28.59 49.42 45.37
N ASP A 966 28.43 50.47 44.55
CA ASP A 966 27.18 51.24 44.42
C ASP A 966 26.77 51.44 42.93
N LEU A 967 27.27 50.60 42.02
CA LEU A 967 26.91 50.66 40.59
C LEU A 967 25.59 49.89 40.32
N PRO A 968 24.65 50.45 39.53
CA PRO A 968 23.47 49.72 39.07
C PRO A 968 23.86 48.55 38.17
N HIS A 969 23.01 47.52 38.15
CA HIS A 969 23.19 46.35 37.30
C HIS A 969 22.37 46.47 36.01
N ILE A 970 23.00 46.29 34.86
CA ILE A 970 22.33 46.25 33.54
C ILE A 970 22.48 44.84 32.97
N THR A 971 21.39 44.29 32.45
CA THR A 971 21.44 43.04 31.69
C THR A 971 21.21 43.29 30.20
N TRP A 972 22.16 42.85 29.37
CA TRP A 972 22.16 43.02 27.91
C TRP A 972 21.62 41.76 27.21
N CYS A 973 20.61 41.93 26.36
CA CYS A 973 20.11 40.92 25.43
C CYS A 973 20.39 41.38 23.98
N ALA A 974 21.63 41.18 23.54
CA ALA A 974 22.10 41.56 22.20
C ALA A 974 21.70 40.54 21.14
N THR A 975 21.33 40.98 19.93
CA THR A 975 20.96 40.12 18.77
C THR A 975 22.07 39.94 17.74
N GLY A 976 22.09 38.78 17.06
CA GLY A 976 22.91 38.55 15.87
C GLY A 976 24.40 38.78 16.11
N ALA A 977 25.08 39.43 15.17
CA ALA A 977 26.51 39.72 15.22
C ALA A 977 26.94 40.53 16.46
N LEU A 978 26.06 41.37 17.03
CA LEU A 978 26.34 42.15 18.24
C LEU A 978 26.58 41.26 19.47
N SER A 979 26.02 40.05 19.50
CA SER A 979 26.20 39.07 20.58
C SER A 979 27.67 38.63 20.77
N PHE A 980 28.52 38.87 19.78
CA PHE A 980 29.94 38.53 19.79
C PHE A 980 30.84 39.73 20.11
N LEU A 981 30.26 40.92 20.34
CA LEU A 981 31.00 42.15 20.63
C LEU A 981 30.99 42.47 22.14
N PRO A 982 32.11 42.96 22.70
CA PRO A 982 32.26 43.13 24.14
C PRO A 982 31.61 44.42 24.66
N ILE A 983 30.27 44.52 24.60
CA ILE A 983 29.50 45.69 25.07
C ILE A 983 29.93 46.17 26.47
N HIS A 984 30.16 45.25 27.41
CA HIS A 984 30.63 45.54 28.79
C HIS A 984 31.96 46.31 28.86
N ALA A 985 32.80 46.21 27.84
CA ALA A 985 34.09 46.90 27.71
C ALA A 985 34.01 48.11 26.77
N ALA A 986 32.82 48.44 26.24
CA ALA A 986 32.60 49.60 25.40
C ALA A 986 33.06 50.88 26.11
N GLY A 987 33.88 51.64 25.41
CA GLY A 987 34.38 52.90 25.89
C GLY A 987 35.25 53.59 24.86
N ASP A 988 35.26 54.92 24.93
CA ASP A 988 36.34 55.71 24.34
C ASP A 988 37.45 55.80 25.40
N TYR A 989 38.56 55.10 25.14
CA TYR A 989 39.67 54.98 26.08
C TYR A 989 40.59 56.20 26.11
N GLU A 990 40.44 57.14 25.18
CA GLU A 990 41.09 58.46 25.22
C GLU A 990 40.49 59.35 26.33
N HIS A 991 39.24 59.08 26.73
CA HIS A 991 38.49 59.85 27.72
C HIS A 991 38.31 59.08 29.04
N HIS A 992 38.32 59.77 30.19
CA HIS A 992 38.26 59.09 31.49
C HIS A 992 36.86 58.52 31.80
N ASP A 993 35.81 59.30 31.53
CA ASP A 993 34.43 59.00 31.94
C ASP A 993 33.59 58.30 30.86
N SER A 994 34.17 58.01 29.69
CA SER A 994 33.48 57.42 28.55
C SER A 994 33.61 55.89 28.50
N LYS A 995 33.31 55.20 29.61
CA LYS A 995 33.54 53.74 29.78
C LYS A 995 32.40 53.09 30.55
N LEU A 996 31.75 52.06 29.99
CA LEU A 996 30.52 51.48 30.56
C LEU A 996 30.67 50.99 32.01
N PHE A 997 31.81 50.43 32.36
CA PHE A 997 32.07 49.94 33.73
C PHE A 997 32.14 51.06 34.79
N ASN A 998 32.19 52.34 34.40
CA ASN A 998 32.01 53.47 35.32
C ASN A 998 30.53 53.78 35.61
N TYR A 999 29.58 53.23 34.84
CA TYR A 999 28.13 53.51 34.96
C TYR A 999 27.34 52.32 35.48
N ALA A 1000 27.72 51.10 35.11
CA ALA A 1000 26.95 49.90 35.46
C ALA A 1000 27.78 48.61 35.47
N ILE A 1001 27.36 47.68 36.32
CA ILE A 1001 27.79 46.28 36.27
C ILE A 1001 27.00 45.60 35.14
N SER A 1002 27.69 45.10 34.13
CA SER A 1002 27.06 44.46 32.97
C SER A 1002 26.93 42.94 33.13
N SER A 1003 25.75 42.41 32.85
CA SER A 1003 25.50 40.99 32.62
C SER A 1003 24.87 40.77 31.26
N TYR A 1004 24.88 39.53 30.78
CA TYR A 1004 24.32 39.15 29.48
C TYR A 1004 23.29 38.04 29.65
N THR A 1005 22.25 38.04 28.83
CA THR A 1005 21.30 36.93 28.76
C THR A 1005 21.07 36.48 27.32
N PRO A 1006 21.02 35.16 27.04
CA PRO A 1006 20.68 34.65 25.71
C PRO A 1006 19.18 34.82 25.39
N THR A 1007 18.31 34.77 26.41
CA THR A 1007 16.84 34.91 26.33
C THR A 1007 16.31 35.54 27.63
N LEU A 1008 15.09 36.06 27.63
CA LEU A 1008 14.45 36.60 28.83
C LEU A 1008 13.99 35.47 29.77
N SER A 1009 13.52 34.35 29.20
CA SER A 1009 13.07 33.16 29.93
C SER A 1009 14.18 32.53 30.78
N ALA A 1010 15.44 32.62 30.35
CA ALA A 1010 16.58 32.16 31.14
C ALA A 1010 16.70 32.87 32.51
N LEU A 1011 16.28 34.14 32.59
CA LEU A 1011 16.26 34.92 33.84
C LEU A 1011 15.03 34.60 34.72
N LEU A 1012 13.97 34.06 34.13
CA LEU A 1012 12.77 33.63 34.85
C LEU A 1012 12.95 32.24 35.50
N VAL A 1013 13.62 31.30 34.80
CA VAL A 1013 13.86 29.95 35.32
C VAL A 1013 14.82 29.96 36.52
N SER A 1014 15.82 30.84 36.51
CA SER A 1014 16.78 30.96 37.62
C SER A 1014 16.15 31.44 38.94
N SER A 1015 14.94 32.01 38.92
CA SER A 1015 14.26 32.51 40.12
C SER A 1015 13.47 31.45 40.91
N TYR A 1016 13.32 30.22 40.40
CA TYR A 1016 12.44 29.19 41.00
C TYR A 1016 13.15 28.12 41.86
N GLY A 1017 14.46 28.23 42.10
CA GLY A 1017 15.20 27.31 42.98
C GLY A 1017 15.00 27.63 44.48
N PRO A 1018 14.39 26.74 45.31
CA PRO A 1018 14.11 27.05 46.72
C PRO A 1018 15.32 27.21 47.66
N HIS A 1019 16.54 26.97 47.16
CA HIS A 1019 17.76 26.87 47.96
C HIS A 1019 18.95 27.63 47.35
N ALA A 1020 18.79 28.95 47.16
CA ALA A 1020 19.93 29.84 46.99
C ALA A 1020 20.64 30.04 48.35
N THR A 1021 21.51 29.10 48.74
CA THR A 1021 22.45 29.32 49.85
C THR A 1021 23.32 30.55 49.55
N PRO A 1022 23.59 31.43 50.52
CA PRO A 1022 24.34 32.67 50.27
C PRO A 1022 25.73 32.35 49.72
N ILE A 1023 25.95 32.73 48.47
CA ILE A 1023 27.19 32.46 47.73
C ILE A 1023 28.33 33.21 48.45
N LYS A 1024 29.31 32.47 48.97
CA LYS A 1024 30.59 33.05 49.41
C LYS A 1024 31.21 33.80 48.23
N LYS A 1025 31.63 35.05 48.43
CA LYS A 1025 32.34 35.86 47.41
C LYS A 1025 33.47 35.01 46.79
N GLY A 1026 33.32 34.67 45.52
CA GLY A 1026 34.20 33.75 44.81
C GLY A 1026 33.86 33.73 43.32
N ILE A 1027 34.87 33.50 42.47
CA ILE A 1027 34.73 33.50 41.02
C ILE A 1027 34.45 32.08 40.55
N LEU A 1028 33.29 31.85 39.94
CA LEU A 1028 32.97 30.59 39.26
C LEU A 1028 33.29 30.72 37.77
N ALA A 1029 34.47 30.27 37.35
CA ALA A 1029 34.85 30.17 35.96
C ALA A 1029 34.46 28.80 35.38
N ILE A 1030 33.45 28.76 34.51
CA ILE A 1030 33.01 27.52 33.83
C ILE A 1030 33.66 27.44 32.45
N GLY A 1031 34.72 26.64 32.32
CA GLY A 1031 35.37 26.35 31.04
C GLY A 1031 34.77 25.14 30.34
N GLN A 1032 34.08 25.34 29.21
CA GLN A 1032 33.52 24.24 28.41
C GLN A 1032 34.51 23.83 27.30
N ALA A 1033 35.20 22.70 27.49
CA ALA A 1033 36.30 22.28 26.60
C ALA A 1033 35.87 21.92 25.17
N HIS A 1034 34.63 21.45 24.98
CA HIS A 1034 34.14 20.90 23.71
C HIS A 1034 32.69 21.30 23.38
N SER A 1035 32.29 22.56 23.61
CA SER A 1035 31.09 23.06 22.89
C SER A 1035 31.42 23.15 21.40
N LYS A 1036 30.69 22.40 20.56
CA LYS A 1036 30.52 22.79 19.15
C LYS A 1036 29.80 24.13 19.16
N ALA A 1037 30.56 25.21 19.17
CA ALA A 1037 30.01 26.55 18.98
C ALA A 1037 29.69 26.69 17.49
N TRP A 1038 28.50 26.22 17.12
CA TRP A 1038 27.97 26.29 15.77
C TRP A 1038 28.03 27.75 15.29
N VAL A 1039 28.61 27.94 14.11
CA VAL A 1039 28.88 29.27 13.55
C VAL A 1039 27.55 29.92 13.13
N TYR A 1040 27.31 31.15 13.58
CA TYR A 1040 26.14 31.99 13.24
C TYR A 1040 26.41 32.86 11.98
#